data_AF-A0A267EUR5-F1
#
_entry.id   AF-A0A267EUR5-F1
#
_cell.length_a   1.000
_cell.length_b   1.000
_cell.length_c   1.000
_cell.angle_alpha   90.00
_cell.angle_beta   90.00
_cell.angle_gamma   90.00
#
_symmetry.space_group_name_H-M   'P 1'
#
loop_
_entity.id
_entity.type
_entity.pdbx_description
1 polymer ?
#
loop_
_entity_poly.entity_id
_entity_poly.type
_entity_poly.pdbx_seq_one_letter_code
_entity_poly.pdbx_strand_id
1 'polypeptide(L)'
;MERVAQTFTGLLSCGQRFRTQQIDIQMNASNSAEAPQAGEGEASDENEARGNWTGQFDFLLSCIGYAVGLGNVWRFPYLCYKNGGGAFLIPYLIMLGVAALPLFYMEVAFGQFGNLGPVTIWKACPLLKGTGWAMVSISALVSIYYNVIIAWALFYLFASFNSKVPWADCNNYWNDFHCRDLSVNTTNATHNVPGNLRAGFNPNPEACSQDLKTNCTQYQTPSEQYFERVMLGYTSLNGAIKKMSDPIGRPQWHVTLCLLLAWIIIYACLLKGVKTSGKVVYFTATFPYLVLVILLIRGATLEGAKEGIIFYLKPDFSLLLTSEIWSAAAVQIFYSLGVAFGCLTTMSSYNKFRNNCYKDALIVAGINSGTSIFAGFAIFSVIGFMAHKTGLPVAEVTKSGPGLAFVAYPEGLAAMPIAPLWSVLFFIMILTLGVDSQFAMVETVLTACMDEWPWLQENFTKQAIFKSVVCLVMFLLGIPMCCPGGIYYFSMLNDYCAYYNLFVVALVEMLGISYLYGIKNFLNDIQMMLGFRPGPYWIACWLGITPALILFIAIFSLVKYQSPSYNSEPFTIWGEAMCWLMMVGSVLFIPCCGIYEVWRRGGLTAALKETPDWGPPVEAFWLESDKYREKLKQMNTPAKDGVTAGVENQVASTVDVSQ
;
A
#
# COMPACT_ATOMS: atom_id res chain seq x y z
N MET A 1 8.19 -32.18 26.81
CA MET A 1 6.81 -31.84 26.38
C MET A 1 5.99 -31.22 27.50
N GLU A 2 6.04 -31.70 28.75
CA GLU A 2 5.35 -31.07 29.90
C GLU A 2 5.72 -29.62 30.18
N ARG A 3 7.00 -29.23 30.01
CA ARG A 3 7.41 -27.82 30.17
C ARG A 3 6.81 -26.88 29.12
N VAL A 4 6.54 -27.37 27.91
CA VAL A 4 5.88 -26.59 26.85
C VAL A 4 4.37 -26.46 27.16
N ALA A 5 3.75 -27.52 27.65
CA ALA A 5 2.36 -27.50 28.10
C ALA A 5 2.14 -26.56 29.30
N GLN A 6 3.03 -26.59 30.30
CA GLN A 6 2.99 -25.70 31.47
C GLN A 6 3.16 -24.22 31.09
N THR A 7 4.02 -23.93 30.10
CA THR A 7 4.20 -22.57 29.57
C THR A 7 2.95 -22.09 28.84
N PHE A 8 2.28 -22.96 28.09
CA PHE A 8 1.01 -22.68 27.40
C PHE A 8 -0.16 -22.47 28.38
N THR A 9 -0.29 -23.29 29.43
CA THR A 9 -1.30 -23.08 30.50
C THR A 9 -1.01 -21.84 31.34
N GLY A 10 0.27 -21.50 31.55
CA GLY A 10 0.69 -20.25 32.18
C GLY A 10 0.25 -19.03 31.37
N LEU A 11 0.47 -19.03 30.06
CA LEU A 11 0.00 -18.01 29.11
C LEU A 11 -1.54 -17.89 29.06
N LEU A 12 -2.26 -19.01 29.11
CA LEU A 12 -3.73 -19.04 29.12
C LEU A 12 -4.31 -18.50 30.45
N SER A 13 -3.71 -18.85 31.59
CA SER A 13 -4.12 -18.35 32.91
C SER A 13 -3.82 -16.86 33.09
N CYS A 14 -2.71 -16.38 32.51
CA CYS A 14 -2.37 -14.97 32.43
C CYS A 14 -3.39 -14.20 31.56
N GLY A 15 -3.74 -14.74 30.38
CA GLY A 15 -4.78 -14.18 29.51
C GLY A 15 -6.16 -14.09 30.15
N GLN A 16 -6.53 -15.03 31.03
CA GLN A 16 -7.79 -14.96 31.80
C GLN A 16 -7.76 -13.89 32.90
N ARG A 17 -6.66 -13.76 33.65
CA ARG A 17 -6.48 -12.70 34.66
C ARG A 17 -6.47 -11.29 34.05
N PHE A 18 -5.86 -11.12 32.87
CA PHE A 18 -5.87 -9.86 32.13
C PHE A 18 -7.26 -9.50 31.59
N ARG A 19 -8.09 -10.49 31.25
CA ARG A 19 -9.48 -10.28 30.80
C ARG A 19 -10.38 -9.73 31.92
N THR A 20 -10.15 -10.16 33.16
CA THR A 20 -10.85 -9.63 34.34
C THR A 20 -10.43 -8.19 34.63
N GLN A 21 -9.14 -7.87 34.51
CA GLN A 21 -8.66 -6.48 34.59
C GLN A 21 -9.21 -5.59 33.47
N GLN A 22 -9.45 -6.13 32.27
CA GLN A 22 -10.04 -5.40 31.15
C GLN A 22 -11.50 -5.01 31.43
N ILE A 23 -12.25 -5.87 32.14
CA ILE A 23 -13.61 -5.58 32.63
C ILE A 23 -13.56 -4.50 33.72
N ASP A 24 -12.62 -4.58 34.66
CA ASP A 24 -12.49 -3.60 35.75
C ASP A 24 -12.03 -2.22 35.26
N ILE A 25 -11.17 -2.15 34.23
CA ILE A 25 -10.73 -0.88 33.62
C ILE A 25 -11.86 -0.27 32.79
N GLN A 26 -12.63 -1.07 32.04
CA GLN A 26 -13.81 -0.58 31.32
C GLN A 26 -14.93 -0.12 32.26
N MET A 27 -15.14 -0.81 33.39
CA MET A 27 -16.15 -0.45 34.41
C MET A 27 -15.79 0.83 35.18
N ASN A 28 -14.51 1.14 35.38
CA ASN A 28 -14.10 2.37 36.04
C ASN A 28 -14.15 3.60 35.11
N ALA A 29 -13.99 3.41 33.79
CA ALA A 29 -14.17 4.48 32.81
C ALA A 29 -15.65 4.80 32.53
N SER A 30 -16.57 3.86 32.76
CA SER A 30 -18.02 4.03 32.52
C SER A 30 -18.77 4.80 33.62
N ASN A 31 -18.16 5.03 34.79
CA ASN A 31 -18.82 5.74 35.91
C ASN A 31 -18.86 7.28 35.75
N SER A 32 -18.43 7.81 34.60
CA SER A 32 -18.43 9.26 34.32
C SER A 32 -18.88 9.58 32.88
N ALA A 33 -20.08 9.14 32.48
CA ALA A 33 -20.60 9.40 31.13
C ALA A 33 -21.92 10.19 31.14
N GLU A 34 -21.81 11.52 31.12
CA GLU A 34 -22.78 12.35 30.38
C GLU A 34 -22.26 12.51 28.94
N ALA A 35 -23.16 12.45 27.95
CA ALA A 35 -22.80 12.66 26.54
C ALA A 35 -22.25 14.09 26.34
N PRO A 36 -21.07 14.28 25.71
CA PRO A 36 -20.58 15.63 25.44
C PRO A 36 -21.51 16.33 24.44
N GLN A 37 -22.15 17.41 24.88
CA GLN A 37 -22.78 18.36 23.96
C GLN A 37 -21.69 19.06 23.14
N ALA A 38 -21.97 19.24 21.85
CA ALA A 38 -21.08 19.90 20.90
C ALA A 38 -20.76 21.34 21.35
N GLY A 39 -19.59 21.54 21.93
CA GLY A 39 -18.99 22.83 22.25
C GLY A 39 -17.58 22.90 21.70
N GLU A 40 -17.27 24.01 21.04
CA GLU A 40 -15.96 24.32 20.45
C GLU A 40 -14.90 24.54 21.56
N GLY A 41 -14.16 23.48 21.87
CA GLY A 41 -12.94 23.47 22.68
C GLY A 41 -12.18 22.20 22.34
N GLU A 42 -10.84 22.20 22.44
CA GLU A 42 -9.97 21.07 22.06
C GLU A 42 -10.59 19.72 22.48
N ALA A 43 -11.15 19.01 21.51
CA ALA A 43 -12.07 17.92 21.80
C ALA A 43 -11.30 16.74 22.40
N SER A 44 -11.69 16.34 23.61
CA SER A 44 -11.25 15.11 24.24
C SER A 44 -11.51 13.90 23.33
N ASP A 45 -10.64 12.89 23.41
CA ASP A 45 -10.81 11.64 22.67
C ASP A 45 -12.14 10.96 23.12
N GLU A 46 -13.02 10.57 22.18
CA GLU A 46 -14.26 9.84 22.47
C GLU A 46 -13.96 8.44 23.02
N ASN A 47 -12.82 7.87 22.62
CA ASN A 47 -12.28 6.61 23.12
C ASN A 47 -10.84 6.84 23.58
N GLU A 48 -10.62 7.07 24.87
CA GLU A 48 -9.28 7.32 25.42
C GLU A 48 -8.30 6.16 25.21
N ALA A 49 -8.79 4.91 25.18
CA ALA A 49 -7.95 3.73 25.02
C ALA A 49 -7.34 3.61 23.61
N ARG A 50 -8.08 4.03 22.58
CA ARG A 50 -7.63 4.03 21.17
C ARG A 50 -7.05 5.37 20.73
N GLY A 51 -7.59 6.46 21.28
CA GLY A 51 -7.39 7.82 20.79
C GLY A 51 -8.17 8.11 19.51
N ASN A 52 -8.33 9.39 19.19
CA ASN A 52 -8.90 9.85 17.93
C ASN A 52 -7.91 10.71 17.14
N TRP A 53 -8.23 10.92 15.86
CA TRP A 53 -7.64 12.01 15.09
C TRP A 53 -7.90 13.35 15.78
N THR A 54 -6.91 14.24 15.80
CA THR A 54 -7.06 15.54 16.49
C THR A 54 -8.02 16.48 15.73
N GLY A 55 -8.17 16.28 14.42
CA GLY A 55 -9.16 16.97 13.60
C GLY A 55 -9.57 16.18 12.36
N GLN A 56 -10.68 16.58 11.73
CA GLN A 56 -11.21 15.94 10.51
C GLN A 56 -10.22 15.98 9.34
N PHE A 57 -9.47 17.08 9.22
CA PHE A 57 -8.45 17.21 8.18
C PHE A 57 -7.26 16.28 8.38
N ASP A 58 -6.93 15.88 9.62
CA ASP A 58 -5.87 14.89 9.85
C ASP A 58 -6.25 13.56 9.18
N PHE A 59 -7.49 13.07 9.39
CA PHE A 59 -7.99 11.85 8.77
C PHE A 59 -8.06 11.97 7.24
N LEU A 60 -8.68 13.05 6.75
CA LEU A 60 -8.88 13.25 5.31
C LEU A 60 -7.54 13.33 4.58
N LEU A 61 -6.59 14.13 5.08
CA LEU A 61 -5.25 14.23 4.49
C LEU A 61 -4.46 12.93 4.63
N SER A 62 -4.63 12.17 5.72
CA SER A 62 -4.01 10.85 5.86
C SER A 62 -4.54 9.85 4.82
N CYS A 63 -5.84 9.87 4.54
CA CYS A 63 -6.41 9.03 3.48
C CYS A 63 -5.97 9.50 2.08
N ILE A 64 -5.87 10.82 1.85
CA ILE A 64 -5.33 11.37 0.60
C ILE A 64 -3.87 10.97 0.43
N GLY A 65 -3.02 11.12 1.45
CA GLY A 65 -1.61 10.73 1.40
C GLY A 65 -1.42 9.22 1.23
N TYR A 66 -2.29 8.41 1.82
CA TYR A 66 -2.30 6.96 1.59
C TYR A 66 -2.65 6.61 0.14
N ALA A 67 -3.75 7.15 -0.38
CA ALA A 67 -4.25 6.85 -1.73
C ALA A 67 -3.38 7.47 -2.84
N VAL A 68 -2.87 8.69 -2.62
CA VAL A 68 -2.01 9.39 -3.57
C VAL A 68 -0.57 9.02 -3.29
N GLY A 69 -0.15 7.91 -3.88
CA GLY A 69 1.21 7.40 -3.80
C GLY A 69 1.99 7.55 -5.11
N LEU A 70 3.09 6.81 -5.20
CA LEU A 70 3.94 6.79 -6.39
C LEU A 70 3.18 6.30 -7.64
N GLY A 71 2.22 5.38 -7.45
CA GLY A 71 1.36 4.84 -8.50
C GLY A 71 0.67 5.91 -9.35
N ASN A 72 0.27 7.02 -8.74
CA ASN A 72 -0.38 8.14 -9.41
C ASN A 72 0.55 8.88 -10.38
N VAL A 73 1.85 8.94 -10.05
CA VAL A 73 2.86 9.67 -10.81
C VAL A 73 3.49 8.80 -11.90
N TRP A 74 3.84 7.55 -11.60
CA TRP A 74 4.63 6.72 -12.53
C TRP A 74 3.88 5.56 -13.19
N ARG A 75 2.71 5.17 -12.70
CA ARG A 75 2.01 3.96 -13.15
C ARG A 75 0.77 4.34 -13.92
N PHE A 76 -0.05 5.24 -13.37
CA PHE A 76 -1.24 5.71 -14.08
C PHE A 76 -0.91 6.34 -15.44
N PRO A 77 0.06 7.28 -15.57
CA PRO A 77 0.34 7.88 -16.87
C PRO A 77 0.85 6.83 -17.87
N TYR A 78 1.65 5.87 -17.40
CA TYR A 78 2.12 4.74 -18.20
C TYR A 78 0.96 3.86 -18.71
N LEU A 79 0.04 3.48 -17.83
CA LEU A 79 -1.12 2.68 -18.21
C LEU A 79 -2.06 3.44 -19.14
N CYS A 80 -2.21 4.75 -18.95
CA CYS A 80 -3.04 5.58 -19.81
C CYS A 80 -2.55 5.53 -21.27
N TYR A 81 -1.28 5.88 -21.53
CA TYR A 81 -0.78 5.88 -22.92
C TYR A 81 -0.74 4.46 -23.52
N LYS A 82 -0.33 3.45 -22.73
CA LYS A 82 -0.20 2.07 -23.21
C LYS A 82 -1.54 1.46 -23.60
N ASN A 83 -2.62 1.85 -22.92
CA ASN A 83 -3.93 1.28 -23.12
C ASN A 83 -4.90 2.27 -23.79
N GLY A 84 -4.44 2.94 -24.86
CA GLY A 84 -5.31 3.74 -25.73
C GLY A 84 -5.47 5.20 -25.33
N GLY A 85 -4.51 5.75 -24.59
CA GLY A 85 -4.45 7.15 -24.21
C GLY A 85 -5.73 7.60 -23.51
N GLY A 86 -6.35 8.68 -24.01
CA GLY A 86 -7.58 9.22 -23.43
C GLY A 86 -8.76 8.24 -23.40
N ALA A 87 -8.78 7.19 -24.25
CA ALA A 87 -9.82 6.16 -24.21
C ALA A 87 -9.77 5.34 -22.90
N PHE A 88 -8.60 5.17 -22.28
CA PHE A 88 -8.40 4.48 -21.01
C PHE A 88 -9.19 5.11 -19.85
N LEU A 89 -9.47 6.42 -19.92
CA LEU A 89 -10.20 7.13 -18.87
C LEU A 89 -11.64 6.62 -18.72
N ILE A 90 -12.24 6.06 -19.77
CA ILE A 90 -13.60 5.50 -19.73
C ILE A 90 -13.66 4.28 -18.79
N PRO A 91 -12.94 3.18 -19.05
CA PRO A 91 -12.94 2.03 -18.15
C PRO A 91 -12.38 2.38 -16.77
N TYR A 92 -11.42 3.30 -16.67
CA TYR A 92 -10.88 3.76 -15.39
C TYR A 92 -11.94 4.42 -14.50
N LEU A 93 -12.69 5.40 -15.03
CA LEU A 93 -13.73 6.11 -14.27
C LEU A 93 -14.95 5.22 -13.99
N ILE A 94 -15.28 4.28 -14.88
CA ILE A 94 -16.32 3.28 -14.61
C ILE A 94 -15.89 2.40 -13.43
N MET A 95 -14.69 1.81 -13.47
CA MET A 95 -14.18 0.95 -12.41
C MET A 95 -14.02 1.69 -11.07
N LEU A 96 -13.67 2.98 -11.11
CA LEU A 96 -13.73 3.85 -9.94
C LEU A 96 -15.14 3.88 -9.35
N GLY A 97 -16.15 4.19 -10.16
CA GLY A 97 -17.53 4.30 -9.72
C GLY A 97 -18.09 2.98 -9.20
N VAL A 98 -18.04 1.91 -10.00
CA VAL A 98 -18.80 0.68 -9.70
C VAL A 98 -18.02 -0.38 -8.92
N ALA A 99 -16.72 -0.21 -8.72
CA ALA A 99 -15.90 -1.20 -8.03
C ALA A 99 -15.12 -0.62 -6.86
N ALA A 100 -14.21 0.31 -7.10
CA ALA A 100 -13.29 0.76 -6.05
C ALA A 100 -13.94 1.70 -5.03
N LEU A 101 -14.77 2.66 -5.46
CA LEU A 101 -15.46 3.58 -4.54
C LEU A 101 -16.46 2.86 -3.59
N PRO A 102 -17.29 1.89 -4.05
CA PRO A 102 -18.13 1.09 -3.18
C PRO A 102 -17.34 0.33 -2.12
N LEU A 103 -16.23 -0.30 -2.51
CA LEU A 103 -15.38 -1.02 -1.58
C LEU A 103 -14.70 -0.07 -0.58
N PHE A 104 -14.16 1.04 -1.06
CA PHE A 104 -13.57 2.09 -0.22
C PHE A 104 -14.55 2.59 0.84
N TYR A 105 -15.77 2.95 0.44
CA TYR A 105 -16.78 3.44 1.38
C TYR A 105 -17.18 2.35 2.38
N MET A 106 -17.30 1.10 1.94
CA MET A 106 -17.57 -0.04 2.82
C MET A 106 -16.48 -0.20 3.89
N GLU A 107 -15.20 -0.21 3.50
CA GLU A 107 -14.07 -0.36 4.42
C GLU A 107 -13.99 0.77 5.44
N VAL A 108 -14.12 2.03 5.00
CA VAL A 108 -14.05 3.19 5.89
C VAL A 108 -15.25 3.20 6.85
N ALA A 109 -16.45 2.89 6.38
CA ALA A 109 -17.62 2.81 7.24
C ALA A 109 -17.50 1.66 8.25
N PHE A 110 -17.00 0.50 7.82
CA PHE A 110 -16.79 -0.64 8.69
C PHE A 110 -15.75 -0.33 9.77
N GLY A 111 -14.59 0.22 9.39
CA GLY A 111 -13.53 0.62 10.32
C GLY A 111 -13.96 1.70 11.31
N GLN A 112 -14.66 2.74 10.86
CA GLN A 112 -15.19 3.79 11.74
C GLN A 112 -16.23 3.23 12.73
N PHE A 113 -17.12 2.34 12.28
CA PHE A 113 -18.13 1.75 13.15
C PHE A 113 -17.51 0.87 14.23
N GLY A 114 -16.60 -0.03 13.81
CA GLY A 114 -15.98 -1.01 14.69
C GLY A 114 -14.93 -0.41 15.63
N ASN A 115 -14.28 0.70 15.25
CA ASN A 115 -13.18 1.32 16.01
C ASN A 115 -12.08 0.28 16.37
N LEU A 116 -11.83 -0.65 15.44
CA LEU A 116 -10.94 -1.79 15.57
C LEU A 116 -10.08 -1.94 14.32
N GLY A 117 -8.89 -2.51 14.49
CA GLY A 117 -7.99 -2.86 13.40
C GLY A 117 -8.55 -3.97 12.52
N PRO A 118 -7.92 -4.21 11.36
CA PRO A 118 -8.46 -5.06 10.29
C PRO A 118 -8.63 -6.53 10.69
N VAL A 119 -7.94 -7.01 11.72
CA VAL A 119 -8.12 -8.37 12.27
C VAL A 119 -9.27 -8.41 13.25
N THR A 120 -9.22 -7.56 14.28
CA THR A 120 -10.14 -7.61 15.42
C THR A 120 -11.55 -7.18 15.05
N ILE A 121 -11.71 -6.38 14.00
CA ILE A 121 -13.01 -5.97 13.47
C ILE A 121 -13.88 -7.16 13.02
N TRP A 122 -13.28 -8.29 12.65
CA TRP A 122 -14.00 -9.52 12.30
C TRP A 122 -14.63 -10.24 13.49
N LYS A 123 -14.65 -9.62 14.69
CA LYS A 123 -15.68 -9.90 15.70
C LYS A 123 -17.10 -9.86 15.12
N ALA A 124 -17.33 -9.08 14.06
CA ALA A 124 -18.56 -9.08 13.26
C ALA A 124 -18.89 -10.45 12.62
N CYS A 125 -17.88 -11.24 12.24
CA CYS A 125 -18.04 -12.60 11.71
C CYS A 125 -16.73 -13.39 11.93
N PRO A 126 -16.59 -14.09 13.07
CA PRO A 126 -15.34 -14.75 13.45
C PRO A 126 -14.79 -15.74 12.43
N LEU A 127 -15.67 -16.39 11.64
CA LEU A 127 -15.28 -17.25 10.52
C LEU A 127 -14.32 -16.54 9.54
N LEU A 128 -14.50 -15.23 9.35
CA LEU A 128 -13.72 -14.42 8.42
C LEU A 128 -12.57 -13.66 9.09
N LYS A 129 -12.21 -14.00 10.34
CA LYS A 129 -11.08 -13.36 11.03
C LYS A 129 -9.76 -13.45 10.24
N GLY A 130 -9.60 -14.49 9.43
CA GLY A 130 -8.45 -14.66 8.55
C GLY A 130 -8.32 -13.60 7.44
N THR A 131 -9.42 -12.93 7.06
CA THR A 131 -9.40 -11.83 6.08
C THR A 131 -8.53 -10.67 6.57
N GLY A 132 -8.64 -10.31 7.84
CA GLY A 132 -7.77 -9.29 8.44
C GLY A 132 -6.30 -9.69 8.49
N TRP A 133 -5.99 -10.96 8.78
CA TRP A 133 -4.60 -11.44 8.75
C TRP A 133 -4.03 -11.48 7.33
N ALA A 134 -4.87 -11.77 6.33
CA ALA A 134 -4.49 -11.65 4.93
C ALA A 134 -4.13 -10.20 4.56
N MET A 135 -4.97 -9.23 4.94
CA MET A 135 -4.69 -7.78 4.77
C MET A 135 -3.37 -7.37 5.43
N VAL A 136 -3.16 -7.77 6.69
CA VAL A 136 -1.93 -7.46 7.45
C VAL A 136 -0.70 -8.09 6.79
N SER A 137 -0.80 -9.34 6.33
CA SER A 137 0.29 -10.02 5.64
C SER A 137 0.66 -9.31 4.33
N ILE A 138 -0.34 -8.90 3.54
CA ILE A 138 -0.13 -8.17 2.29
C ILE A 138 0.55 -6.82 2.58
N SER A 139 -0.01 -6.03 3.50
CA SER A 139 0.54 -4.72 3.89
C SER A 139 1.96 -4.83 4.45
N ALA A 140 2.26 -5.89 5.21
CA ALA A 140 3.62 -6.16 5.68
C ALA A 140 4.58 -6.45 4.52
N LEU A 141 4.20 -7.29 3.56
CA LEU A 141 5.04 -7.61 2.39
C LEU A 141 5.28 -6.36 1.52
N VAL A 142 4.24 -5.56 1.27
CA VAL A 142 4.38 -4.31 0.51
C VAL A 142 5.30 -3.32 1.23
N SER A 143 5.16 -3.20 2.54
CA SER A 143 6.00 -2.30 3.36
C SER A 143 7.50 -2.58 3.22
N ILE A 144 7.90 -3.83 2.96
CA ILE A 144 9.32 -4.19 2.82
C ILE A 144 9.91 -3.55 1.55
N TYR A 145 9.30 -3.75 0.39
CA TYR A 145 9.84 -3.24 -0.88
C TYR A 145 9.53 -1.76 -1.11
N TYR A 146 8.40 -1.28 -0.61
CA TYR A 146 7.99 0.11 -0.82
C TYR A 146 8.96 1.09 -0.12
N ASN A 147 9.51 0.71 1.05
CA ASN A 147 10.54 1.51 1.71
C ASN A 147 11.90 1.49 0.98
N VAL A 148 12.16 0.49 0.13
CA VAL A 148 13.34 0.50 -0.76
C VAL A 148 13.21 1.57 -1.83
N ILE A 149 11.99 1.85 -2.30
CA ILE A 149 11.75 2.96 -3.23
C ILE A 149 12.04 4.30 -2.56
N ILE A 150 11.63 4.45 -1.30
CA ILE A 150 11.94 5.62 -0.49
C ILE A 150 13.46 5.77 -0.31
N ALA A 151 14.18 4.67 -0.12
CA ALA A 151 15.64 4.66 -0.08
C ALA A 151 16.27 5.12 -1.40
N TRP A 152 15.73 4.69 -2.55
CA TRP A 152 16.17 5.17 -3.87
C TRP A 152 15.91 6.67 -4.03
N ALA A 153 14.74 7.17 -3.59
CA ALA A 153 14.44 8.59 -3.61
C ALA A 153 15.40 9.41 -2.73
N LEU A 154 15.74 8.92 -1.53
CA LEU A 154 16.74 9.54 -0.66
C LEU A 154 18.13 9.55 -1.29
N PHE A 155 18.54 8.45 -1.93
CA PHE A 155 19.81 8.36 -2.65
C PHE A 155 19.91 9.43 -3.74
N TYR A 156 18.90 9.52 -4.60
CA TYR A 156 18.87 10.51 -5.67
C TYR A 156 18.71 11.94 -5.15
N LEU A 157 17.98 12.16 -4.05
CA LEU A 157 17.89 13.46 -3.38
C LEU A 157 19.27 13.93 -2.91
N PHE A 158 20.03 13.06 -2.22
CA PHE A 158 21.39 13.39 -1.80
C PHE A 158 22.32 13.63 -2.99
N ALA A 159 22.21 12.82 -4.04
CA ALA A 159 22.98 13.01 -5.27
C ALA A 159 22.62 14.30 -6.03
N SER A 160 21.43 14.86 -5.81
CA SER A 160 20.97 16.11 -6.43
C SER A 160 21.57 17.37 -5.81
N PHE A 161 22.15 17.30 -4.61
CA PHE A 161 22.84 18.43 -3.95
C PHE A 161 24.25 18.61 -4.50
N ASN A 162 24.34 18.84 -5.81
CA ASN A 162 25.58 19.07 -6.53
C ASN A 162 25.37 20.17 -7.59
N SER A 163 26.43 20.84 -8.02
CA SER A 163 26.34 21.89 -9.06
C SER A 163 25.91 21.31 -10.42
N LYS A 164 26.28 20.06 -10.67
CA LYS A 164 25.86 19.23 -11.81
C LYS A 164 25.36 17.90 -11.27
N VAL A 165 24.14 17.50 -11.65
CA VAL A 165 23.60 16.20 -11.24
C VAL A 165 24.42 15.06 -11.88
N PRO A 166 24.70 13.95 -11.18
CA PRO A 166 25.58 12.89 -11.69
C PRO A 166 25.11 12.24 -13.00
N TRP A 167 23.80 12.18 -13.23
CA TRP A 167 23.19 11.58 -14.42
C TRP A 167 23.04 12.57 -15.60
N ALA A 168 23.73 13.71 -15.58
CA ALA A 168 23.58 14.73 -16.61
C ALA A 168 24.30 14.41 -17.94
N ASP A 169 25.32 13.55 -17.90
CA ASP A 169 26.21 13.31 -19.03
C ASP A 169 26.95 11.97 -18.93
N CYS A 170 27.59 11.57 -20.02
CA CYS A 170 28.33 10.32 -20.16
C CYS A 170 29.81 10.42 -19.78
N ASN A 171 30.30 11.57 -19.29
CA ASN A 171 31.71 11.75 -18.91
C ASN A 171 31.94 11.41 -17.43
N ASN A 172 31.57 10.20 -17.02
CA ASN A 172 31.77 9.70 -15.66
C ASN A 172 32.47 8.34 -15.63
N TYR A 173 33.05 7.99 -14.47
CA TYR A 173 33.80 6.74 -14.30
C TYR A 173 32.95 5.47 -14.44
N TRP A 174 31.62 5.59 -14.32
CA TRP A 174 30.68 4.48 -14.44
C TRP A 174 30.13 4.29 -15.85
N ASN A 175 30.38 5.23 -16.76
CA ASN A 175 29.87 5.16 -18.12
C ASN A 175 30.71 4.23 -19.00
N ASP A 176 30.05 3.55 -19.94
CA ASP A 176 30.71 2.80 -21.01
C ASP A 176 30.44 3.41 -22.39
N PHE A 177 30.94 2.75 -23.43
CA PHE A 177 30.85 3.22 -24.81
C PHE A 177 29.42 3.19 -25.40
N HIS A 178 28.44 2.57 -24.72
CA HIS A 178 27.03 2.60 -25.13
C HIS A 178 26.28 3.83 -24.61
N CYS A 179 26.89 4.62 -23.70
CA CYS A 179 26.28 5.83 -23.15
C CYS A 179 26.16 6.92 -24.22
N ARG A 180 25.00 7.57 -24.33
CA ARG A 180 24.80 8.75 -25.18
C ARG A 180 24.17 9.92 -24.46
N ASP A 181 24.80 11.09 -24.62
CA ASP A 181 24.28 12.37 -24.13
C ASP A 181 23.10 12.86 -24.96
N LEU A 182 22.12 13.46 -24.28
CA LEU A 182 20.98 14.17 -24.87
C LEU A 182 21.38 15.33 -25.81
N SER A 183 22.61 15.83 -25.70
CA SER A 183 23.09 17.02 -26.42
C SER A 183 23.68 16.74 -27.81
N VAL A 184 23.84 15.47 -28.19
CA VAL A 184 24.42 15.11 -29.49
C VAL A 184 23.34 15.12 -30.56
N ASN A 185 23.26 16.25 -31.30
CA ASN A 185 22.38 16.39 -32.47
C ASN A 185 22.61 15.23 -33.47
N THR A 186 21.55 14.47 -33.73
CA THR A 186 21.47 13.35 -34.68
C THR A 186 21.52 13.80 -36.15
N THR A 187 22.19 14.90 -36.47
CA THR A 187 22.22 15.43 -37.84
C THR A 187 23.42 15.03 -38.68
N ASN A 188 24.36 14.21 -38.17
CA ASN A 188 25.47 13.69 -38.99
C ASN A 188 25.93 12.28 -38.60
N ALA A 189 24.99 11.36 -38.33
CA ALA A 189 25.29 9.92 -38.37
C ALA A 189 25.19 9.41 -39.83
N THR A 190 25.83 10.11 -40.76
CA THR A 190 26.18 9.48 -42.04
C THR A 190 27.53 8.81 -41.85
N HIS A 191 27.69 7.65 -42.48
CA HIS A 191 28.82 6.72 -42.40
C HIS A 191 30.21 7.27 -42.80
N ASN A 192 30.44 8.59 -42.75
CA ASN A 192 31.75 9.19 -42.95
C ASN A 192 32.04 10.11 -41.77
N VAL A 193 32.97 9.72 -40.90
CA VAL A 193 33.56 10.60 -39.89
C VAL A 193 34.81 11.22 -40.52
N PRO A 194 34.81 12.50 -40.97
CA PRO A 194 36.04 13.22 -41.18
C PRO A 194 36.53 13.66 -39.80
N GLY A 195 37.78 13.29 -39.47
CA GLY A 195 38.41 13.66 -38.21
C GLY A 195 38.34 15.17 -37.94
N ASN A 196 37.97 15.51 -36.70
CA ASN A 196 38.03 16.83 -36.04
C ASN A 196 36.68 17.45 -35.65
N LEU A 197 35.94 16.79 -34.75
CA LEU A 197 35.08 17.51 -33.79
C LEU A 197 35.43 17.03 -32.37
N ARG A 198 36.14 17.90 -31.63
CA ARG A 198 36.43 17.74 -30.19
C ARG A 198 35.27 18.33 -29.40
N ALA A 199 34.48 17.49 -28.72
CA ALA A 199 33.72 17.84 -27.52
C ALA A 199 33.36 16.57 -26.74
N GLY A 200 33.89 16.43 -25.51
CA GLY A 200 33.41 15.55 -24.43
C GLY A 200 33.25 14.06 -24.74
N PHE A 201 34.28 13.27 -24.42
CA PHE A 201 34.38 11.83 -24.67
C PHE A 201 34.56 11.44 -26.15
N ASN A 202 35.79 11.06 -26.49
CA ASN A 202 36.10 10.28 -27.67
C ASN A 202 35.62 8.85 -27.36
N PRO A 203 34.47 8.35 -27.86
CA PRO A 203 34.33 6.90 -27.92
C PRO A 203 35.51 6.50 -28.79
N ASN A 204 36.45 5.71 -28.27
CA ASN A 204 37.49 5.18 -29.13
C ASN A 204 36.75 4.54 -30.31
N PRO A 205 36.81 5.07 -31.54
CA PRO A 205 36.04 4.49 -32.65
C PRO A 205 36.52 3.06 -32.91
N GLU A 206 37.75 2.76 -32.47
CA GLU A 206 38.39 1.46 -32.39
C GLU A 206 37.72 0.51 -31.38
N ALA A 207 37.09 0.98 -30.30
CA ALA A 207 36.45 0.11 -29.31
C ALA A 207 35.10 -0.47 -29.80
N CYS A 208 34.32 0.28 -30.60
CA CYS A 208 33.11 -0.28 -31.26
C CYS A 208 33.45 -1.07 -32.54
N SER A 209 34.64 -0.88 -33.12
CA SER A 209 35.03 -1.50 -34.40
C SER A 209 36.00 -2.68 -34.30
N GLN A 210 36.67 -2.90 -33.16
CA GLN A 210 37.58 -4.05 -33.01
C GLN A 210 36.88 -5.39 -32.87
N ASP A 211 35.60 -5.42 -32.49
CA ASP A 211 34.78 -6.62 -32.51
C ASP A 211 33.66 -6.47 -33.55
N LEU A 212 33.83 -7.07 -34.73
CA LEU A 212 32.78 -7.26 -35.75
C LEU A 212 31.54 -8.05 -35.24
N LYS A 213 31.44 -8.30 -33.94
CA LYS A 213 30.33 -8.97 -33.23
C LYS A 213 29.52 -8.03 -32.34
N THR A 214 29.95 -6.80 -32.11
CA THR A 214 29.28 -5.90 -31.16
C THR A 214 28.24 -5.07 -31.90
N ASN A 215 26.96 -5.35 -31.65
CA ASN A 215 25.85 -4.65 -32.26
C ASN A 215 25.72 -3.25 -31.64
N CYS A 216 26.41 -2.24 -32.22
CA CYS A 216 26.40 -0.83 -31.77
C CYS A 216 25.05 -0.11 -31.98
N THR A 217 23.92 -0.85 -32.04
CA THR A 217 22.55 -0.32 -32.18
C THR A 217 21.84 -0.13 -30.84
N GLN A 218 22.36 -0.70 -29.75
CA GLN A 218 21.83 -0.46 -28.40
C GLN A 218 22.57 0.71 -27.75
N TYR A 219 21.80 1.71 -27.35
CA TYR A 219 22.29 2.89 -26.64
C TYR A 219 21.57 3.02 -25.31
N GLN A 220 22.27 3.54 -24.30
CA GLN A 220 21.71 3.83 -22.99
C GLN A 220 21.93 5.30 -22.64
N THR A 221 21.01 5.89 -21.89
CA THR A 221 21.18 7.27 -21.42
C THR A 221 22.12 7.32 -20.20
N PRO A 222 22.74 8.47 -19.89
CA PRO A 222 23.54 8.61 -18.67
C PRO A 222 22.73 8.30 -17.40
N SER A 223 21.43 8.64 -17.37
CA SER A 223 20.56 8.28 -16.24
C SER A 223 20.31 6.78 -16.13
N GLU A 224 20.15 6.08 -17.25
CA GLU A 224 19.97 4.61 -17.25
C GLU A 224 21.21 3.92 -16.70
N GLN A 225 22.40 4.31 -17.15
CA GLN A 225 23.65 3.74 -16.64
C GLN A 225 23.91 4.12 -15.18
N TYR A 226 23.54 5.33 -14.75
CA TYR A 226 23.65 5.72 -13.34
C TYR A 226 22.76 4.85 -12.44
N PHE A 227 21.53 4.60 -12.86
CA PHE A 227 20.60 3.72 -12.15
C PHE A 227 21.13 2.29 -12.06
N GLU A 228 21.52 1.70 -13.19
CA GLU A 228 21.94 0.29 -13.26
C GLU A 228 23.31 0.01 -12.64
N ARG A 229 24.29 0.89 -12.87
CA ARG A 229 25.70 0.65 -12.50
C ARG A 229 26.08 1.24 -11.16
N VAL A 230 25.53 2.41 -10.81
CA VAL A 230 25.87 3.09 -9.56
C VAL A 230 24.84 2.80 -8.49
N MET A 231 23.56 3.10 -8.73
CA MET A 231 22.54 2.92 -7.69
C MET A 231 22.28 1.45 -7.36
N LEU A 232 21.94 0.64 -8.37
CA LEU A 232 21.67 -0.80 -8.17
C LEU A 232 22.97 -1.61 -8.07
N GLY A 233 23.96 -1.30 -8.91
CA GLY A 233 25.08 -2.20 -9.18
C GLY A 233 24.67 -3.50 -9.88
N TYR A 234 23.49 -3.51 -10.50
CA TYR A 234 22.93 -4.60 -11.31
C TYR A 234 23.80 -4.89 -12.53
N THR A 235 24.32 -3.83 -13.15
CA THR A 235 25.29 -3.91 -14.23
C THR A 235 26.67 -3.55 -13.68
N SER A 236 27.62 -4.47 -13.79
CA SER A 236 29.02 -4.25 -13.44
C SER A 236 29.65 -3.15 -14.30
N LEU A 237 30.71 -2.50 -13.80
CA LEU A 237 31.52 -1.54 -14.57
C LEU A 237 32.07 -2.16 -15.87
N ASN A 238 32.31 -3.48 -15.88
CA ASN A 238 32.79 -4.21 -17.07
C ASN A 238 31.63 -4.65 -18.00
N GLY A 239 30.40 -4.21 -17.75
CA GLY A 239 29.21 -4.54 -18.56
C GLY A 239 28.53 -5.86 -18.22
N ALA A 240 29.02 -6.62 -17.24
CA ALA A 240 28.39 -7.88 -16.83
C ALA A 240 27.07 -7.62 -16.07
N ILE A 241 25.97 -8.15 -16.60
CA ILE A 241 24.63 -8.03 -16.01
C ILE A 241 24.41 -9.18 -15.02
N LYS A 242 23.98 -8.84 -13.81
CA LYS A 242 23.61 -9.85 -12.80
C LYS A 242 22.35 -10.59 -13.20
N LYS A 243 22.39 -11.93 -13.21
CA LYS A 243 21.21 -12.79 -13.36
C LYS A 243 20.67 -13.20 -12.00
N MET A 244 19.39 -13.58 -11.93
CA MET A 244 18.78 -14.11 -10.70
C MET A 244 19.44 -15.42 -10.25
N SER A 245 20.01 -16.19 -11.17
CA SER A 245 20.78 -17.40 -10.88
C SER A 245 22.13 -17.15 -10.21
N ASP A 246 22.65 -15.92 -10.30
CA ASP A 246 23.94 -15.57 -9.74
C ASP A 246 23.83 -15.30 -8.23
N PRO A 247 24.95 -15.37 -7.49
CA PRO A 247 24.98 -14.85 -6.13
C PRO A 247 24.54 -13.38 -6.10
N ILE A 248 23.63 -13.05 -5.17
CA ILE A 248 22.96 -11.75 -5.05
C ILE A 248 23.93 -10.56 -4.94
N GLY A 249 25.15 -10.81 -4.44
CA GLY A 249 26.18 -9.80 -4.21
C GLY A 249 26.13 -9.22 -2.80
N ARG A 250 27.05 -8.31 -2.51
CA ARG A 250 27.07 -7.59 -1.22
C ARG A 250 26.12 -6.40 -1.27
N PRO A 251 25.47 -6.02 -0.16
CA PRO A 251 24.61 -4.84 -0.13
C PRO A 251 25.38 -3.57 -0.55
N GLN A 252 24.77 -2.77 -1.43
CA GLN A 252 25.29 -1.45 -1.77
C GLN A 252 25.16 -0.55 -0.55
N TRP A 253 26.30 -0.16 0.03
CA TRP A 253 26.32 0.53 1.32
C TRP A 253 25.55 1.84 1.29
N HIS A 254 25.62 2.60 0.19
CA HIS A 254 24.93 3.89 0.05
C HIS A 254 23.40 3.73 0.02
N VAL A 255 22.87 2.75 -0.71
CA VAL A 255 21.42 2.46 -0.71
C VAL A 255 20.99 1.89 0.63
N THR A 256 21.80 1.04 1.25
CA THR A 256 21.50 0.43 2.55
C THR A 256 21.41 1.48 3.66
N LEU A 257 22.28 2.51 3.66
CA LEU A 257 22.17 3.64 4.58
C LEU A 257 20.93 4.49 4.29
N CYS A 258 20.56 4.68 3.03
CA CYS A 258 19.31 5.36 2.67
C CYS A 258 18.08 4.56 3.14
N LEU A 259 18.13 3.24 3.09
CA LEU A 259 17.08 2.35 3.61
C LEU A 259 16.98 2.45 5.13
N LEU A 260 18.11 2.49 5.84
CA LEU A 260 18.13 2.72 7.28
C LEU A 260 17.49 4.07 7.63
N LEU A 261 17.87 5.14 6.92
CA LEU A 261 17.29 6.46 7.11
C LEU A 261 15.79 6.48 6.81
N ALA A 262 15.34 5.80 5.75
CA ALA A 262 13.93 5.66 5.43
C ALA A 262 13.16 5.02 6.61
N TRP A 263 13.64 3.92 7.18
CA TRP A 263 13.00 3.30 8.34
C TRP A 263 13.04 4.16 9.61
N ILE A 264 14.09 4.97 9.81
CA ILE A 264 14.14 5.96 10.90
C ILE A 264 13.05 7.03 10.72
N ILE A 265 12.85 7.53 9.49
CA ILE A 265 11.78 8.49 9.17
C ILE A 265 10.41 7.87 9.47
N ILE A 266 10.16 6.65 8.98
CA ILE A 266 8.88 5.95 9.22
C ILE A 266 8.64 5.72 10.71
N TYR A 267 9.65 5.26 11.46
CA TYR A 267 9.54 5.08 12.91
C TYR A 267 9.22 6.41 13.62
N ALA A 268 9.87 7.51 13.24
CA ALA A 268 9.61 8.82 13.82
C ALA A 268 8.17 9.30 13.55
N CYS A 269 7.63 9.07 12.34
CA CYS A 269 6.25 9.38 12.00
C CYS A 269 5.23 8.57 12.82
N LEU A 270 5.56 7.33 13.17
CA LEU A 270 4.66 6.39 13.86
C LEU A 270 4.81 6.37 15.39
N LEU A 271 5.82 7.05 15.95
CA LEU A 271 6.17 6.93 17.36
C LEU A 271 4.99 7.21 18.31
N LYS A 272 4.25 8.31 18.07
CA LYS A 272 3.00 8.63 18.80
C LYS A 272 1.72 8.24 18.04
N GLY A 273 1.83 7.36 17.04
CA GLY A 273 0.71 6.92 16.20
C GLY A 273 0.06 8.06 15.43
N VAL A 274 -1.27 7.98 15.29
CA VAL A 274 -2.11 8.94 14.54
C VAL A 274 -1.95 10.41 14.96
N LYS A 275 -1.53 10.68 16.20
CA LYS A 275 -1.29 12.05 16.70
C LYS A 275 -0.05 12.70 16.06
N THR A 276 0.98 11.93 15.71
CA THR A 276 2.15 12.44 14.98
C THR A 276 1.94 12.35 13.47
N SER A 277 1.50 11.20 12.96
CA SER A 277 1.29 11.04 11.51
C SER A 277 0.26 12.03 10.98
N GLY A 278 -0.83 12.28 11.71
CA GLY A 278 -1.84 13.28 11.37
C GLY A 278 -1.34 14.72 11.27
N LYS A 279 -0.16 15.04 11.84
CA LYS A 279 0.50 16.35 11.67
C LYS A 279 1.52 16.35 10.54
N VAL A 280 2.25 15.26 10.35
CA VAL A 280 3.22 15.12 9.25
C VAL A 280 2.51 15.23 7.88
N VAL A 281 1.32 14.64 7.74
CA VAL A 281 0.52 14.63 6.50
C VAL A 281 0.16 16.02 5.97
N TYR A 282 0.14 17.05 6.81
CA TYR A 282 -0.10 18.41 6.32
C TYR A 282 0.98 18.88 5.35
N PHE A 283 2.23 18.46 5.56
CA PHE A 283 3.31 18.72 4.62
C PHE A 283 3.38 17.62 3.57
N THR A 284 3.45 16.35 3.97
CA THR A 284 3.75 15.26 3.06
C THR A 284 2.64 14.98 2.04
N ALA A 285 1.37 15.21 2.39
CA ALA A 285 0.26 15.05 1.46
C ALA A 285 0.05 16.28 0.57
N THR A 286 0.43 17.49 1.01
CA THR A 286 0.18 18.73 0.24
C THR A 286 1.35 19.15 -0.64
N PHE A 287 2.59 18.91 -0.20
CA PHE A 287 3.81 19.29 -0.92
C PHE A 287 3.90 18.68 -2.33
N PRO A 288 3.50 17.43 -2.57
CA PRO A 288 3.46 16.88 -3.93
C PRO A 288 2.61 17.70 -4.90
N TYR A 289 1.48 18.27 -4.46
CA TYR A 289 0.65 19.10 -5.32
C TYR A 289 1.34 20.40 -5.71
N LEU A 290 2.07 21.02 -4.78
CA LEU A 290 2.88 22.20 -5.09
C LEU A 290 3.92 21.88 -6.16
N VAL A 291 4.65 20.77 -6.00
CA VAL A 291 5.67 20.35 -6.97
C VAL A 291 5.05 19.99 -8.32
N LEU A 292 3.94 19.26 -8.35
CA LEU A 292 3.25 18.92 -9.59
C LEU A 292 2.77 20.16 -10.35
N VAL A 293 2.26 21.18 -9.65
CA VAL A 293 1.90 22.47 -10.27
C VAL A 293 3.12 23.18 -10.85
N ILE A 294 4.22 23.25 -10.09
CA ILE A 294 5.48 23.86 -10.54
C ILE A 294 6.03 23.14 -11.78
N LEU A 295 6.09 21.80 -11.73
CA LEU A 295 6.57 20.96 -12.84
C LEU A 295 5.64 21.04 -14.05
N LEU A 296 4.32 21.14 -13.86
CA LEU A 296 3.39 21.32 -14.96
C LEU A 296 3.58 22.68 -15.64
N ILE A 297 3.65 23.77 -14.88
CA ILE A 297 3.90 25.11 -15.45
C ILE A 297 5.24 25.10 -16.19
N ARG A 298 6.29 24.58 -15.56
CA ARG A 298 7.59 24.50 -16.21
C ARG A 298 7.55 23.64 -17.46
N GLY A 299 7.05 22.41 -17.37
CA GLY A 299 6.98 21.46 -18.46
C GLY A 299 6.15 21.98 -19.63
N ALA A 300 5.02 22.63 -19.37
CA ALA A 300 4.17 23.22 -20.41
C ALA A 300 4.85 24.40 -21.15
N THR A 301 5.85 25.05 -20.55
CA THR A 301 6.63 26.12 -21.21
C THR A 301 7.81 25.60 -22.04
N LEU A 302 8.11 24.30 -21.99
CA LEU A 302 9.21 23.71 -22.75
C LEU A 302 8.81 23.43 -24.19
N GLU A 303 9.76 23.60 -25.11
CA GLU A 303 9.60 23.18 -26.51
C GLU A 303 9.37 21.66 -26.59
N GLY A 304 8.43 21.20 -27.41
CA GLY A 304 8.14 19.76 -27.51
C GLY A 304 7.15 19.21 -26.47
N ALA A 305 6.69 20.03 -25.53
CA ALA A 305 5.77 19.56 -24.49
C ALA A 305 4.44 19.04 -25.07
N LYS A 306 3.98 19.66 -26.16
CA LYS A 306 2.71 19.31 -26.82
C LYS A 306 2.71 17.87 -27.34
N GLU A 307 3.82 17.40 -27.86
CA GLU A 307 4.01 16.07 -28.42
C GLU A 307 3.80 15.00 -27.34
N GLY A 308 4.33 15.24 -26.14
CA GLY A 308 4.13 14.36 -25.00
C GLY A 308 2.68 14.35 -24.51
N ILE A 309 2.02 15.51 -24.43
CA ILE A 309 0.60 15.58 -24.04
C ILE A 309 -0.32 14.90 -25.05
N ILE A 310 -0.04 15.06 -26.36
CA ILE A 310 -0.76 14.34 -27.40
C ILE A 310 -0.54 12.84 -27.23
N PHE A 311 0.70 12.38 -27.01
CA PHE A 311 0.99 10.97 -26.80
C PHE A 311 0.27 10.38 -25.57
N TYR A 312 0.15 11.17 -24.49
CA TYR A 312 -0.59 10.78 -23.29
C TYR A 312 -2.09 10.59 -23.53
N LEU A 313 -2.74 11.50 -24.27
CA LEU A 313 -4.21 11.57 -24.34
C LEU A 313 -4.82 11.19 -25.68
N LYS A 314 -4.02 10.96 -26.72
CA LYS A 314 -4.54 10.57 -28.04
C LYS A 314 -5.38 9.29 -27.89
N PRO A 315 -6.70 9.36 -28.09
CA PRO A 315 -7.58 8.23 -27.81
C PRO A 315 -7.47 7.18 -28.91
N ASP A 316 -7.33 5.92 -28.51
CA ASP A 316 -7.55 4.77 -29.39
C ASP A 316 -8.72 3.95 -28.86
N PHE A 317 -9.90 4.20 -29.44
CA PHE A 317 -11.14 3.54 -29.04
C PHE A 317 -11.18 2.06 -29.45
N SER A 318 -10.31 1.59 -30.36
CA SER A 318 -10.27 0.18 -30.75
C SER A 318 -9.89 -0.72 -29.57
N LEU A 319 -9.06 -0.21 -28.65
CA LEU A 319 -8.63 -0.94 -27.47
C LEU A 319 -9.73 -1.15 -26.44
N LEU A 320 -10.83 -0.38 -26.47
CA LEU A 320 -12.00 -0.60 -25.58
C LEU A 320 -12.67 -1.96 -25.81
N LEU A 321 -12.47 -2.56 -26.99
CA LEU A 321 -12.97 -3.88 -27.35
C LEU A 321 -12.11 -5.02 -26.78
N THR A 322 -10.93 -4.70 -26.23
CA THR A 322 -10.02 -5.68 -25.63
C THR A 322 -10.31 -5.80 -24.13
N SER A 323 -10.15 -7.00 -23.57
CA SER A 323 -10.31 -7.22 -22.13
C SER A 323 -9.19 -6.60 -21.28
N GLU A 324 -8.02 -6.42 -21.89
CA GLU A 324 -6.77 -5.99 -21.28
C GLU A 324 -6.90 -4.56 -20.71
N ILE A 325 -7.56 -3.65 -21.44
CA ILE A 325 -7.78 -2.26 -20.99
C ILE A 325 -8.65 -2.20 -19.72
N TRP A 326 -9.68 -3.04 -19.63
CA TRP A 326 -10.61 -3.07 -18.50
C TRP A 326 -9.95 -3.69 -17.28
N SER A 327 -9.18 -4.76 -17.48
CA SER A 327 -8.37 -5.37 -16.42
C SER A 327 -7.33 -4.38 -15.89
N ALA A 328 -6.60 -3.70 -16.78
CA ALA A 328 -5.61 -2.69 -16.39
C ALA A 328 -6.25 -1.52 -15.62
N ALA A 329 -7.41 -1.04 -16.05
CA ALA A 329 -8.17 0.00 -15.38
C ALA A 329 -8.60 -0.42 -13.97
N ALA A 330 -9.15 -1.63 -13.83
CA ALA A 330 -9.59 -2.16 -12.56
C ALA A 330 -8.43 -2.39 -11.57
N VAL A 331 -7.36 -3.06 -12.02
CA VAL A 331 -6.14 -3.24 -11.23
C VAL A 331 -5.61 -1.87 -10.78
N GLN A 332 -5.51 -0.91 -11.70
CA GLN A 332 -4.98 0.41 -11.36
C GLN A 332 -5.80 1.10 -10.28
N ILE A 333 -7.13 1.09 -10.37
CA ILE A 333 -7.94 1.83 -9.38
C ILE A 333 -8.01 1.13 -8.02
N PHE A 334 -7.97 -0.21 -7.98
CA PHE A 334 -7.91 -0.96 -6.73
C PHE A 334 -6.62 -0.67 -5.97
N TYR A 335 -5.49 -0.78 -6.67
CA TYR A 335 -4.19 -0.45 -6.10
C TYR A 335 -4.06 1.03 -5.75
N SER A 336 -4.58 1.92 -6.58
CA SER A 336 -4.49 3.37 -6.38
C SER A 336 -5.29 3.83 -5.16
N LEU A 337 -6.50 3.32 -4.93
CA LEU A 337 -7.25 3.66 -3.73
C LEU A 337 -6.81 2.88 -2.48
N GLY A 338 -5.99 1.85 -2.66
CA GLY A 338 -5.48 1.04 -1.56
C GLY A 338 -6.59 0.29 -0.82
N VAL A 339 -7.62 -0.16 -1.54
CA VAL A 339 -8.71 -0.98 -1.00
C VAL A 339 -8.23 -2.42 -0.76
N ALA A 340 -8.79 -3.08 0.25
CA ALA A 340 -8.51 -4.43 0.73
C ALA A 340 -7.10 -4.65 1.32
N PHE A 341 -6.39 -3.57 1.66
CA PHE A 341 -5.12 -3.62 2.39
C PHE A 341 -5.29 -3.55 3.93
N GLY A 342 -6.50 -3.23 4.41
CA GLY A 342 -6.77 -2.98 5.84
C GLY A 342 -6.30 -1.60 6.32
N CYS A 343 -5.61 -0.82 5.48
CA CYS A 343 -5.19 0.55 5.79
C CYS A 343 -6.38 1.48 6.00
N LEU A 344 -7.41 1.39 5.15
CA LEU A 344 -8.61 2.23 5.27
C LEU A 344 -9.39 1.89 6.53
N THR A 345 -9.52 0.60 6.86
CA THR A 345 -10.09 0.12 8.12
C THR A 345 -9.31 0.67 9.31
N THR A 346 -7.97 0.59 9.26
CA THR A 346 -7.08 1.09 10.33
C THR A 346 -7.23 2.60 10.50
N MET A 347 -7.10 3.39 9.44
CA MET A 347 -7.18 4.85 9.52
C MET A 347 -8.55 5.34 9.99
N SER A 348 -9.62 4.74 9.47
CA SER A 348 -11.00 5.10 9.85
C SER A 348 -11.36 4.66 11.26
N SER A 349 -10.68 3.64 11.81
CA SER A 349 -10.89 3.21 13.20
C SER A 349 -10.52 4.27 14.25
N TYR A 350 -9.79 5.32 13.88
CA TYR A 350 -9.47 6.45 14.77
C TYR A 350 -10.43 7.64 14.58
N ASN A 351 -11.39 7.53 13.67
CA ASN A 351 -12.41 8.56 13.50
C ASN A 351 -13.33 8.64 14.70
N LYS A 352 -13.88 9.84 14.91
CA LYS A 352 -15.05 10.03 15.78
C LYS A 352 -16.24 9.27 15.19
N PHE A 353 -17.10 8.74 16.05
CA PHE A 353 -18.18 7.83 15.63
C PHE A 353 -19.12 8.46 14.58
N ARG A 354 -19.38 9.77 14.72
CA ARG A 354 -20.26 10.54 13.81
C ARG A 354 -19.53 11.29 12.69
N ASN A 355 -18.25 11.00 12.44
CA ASN A 355 -17.53 11.61 11.33
C ASN A 355 -18.19 11.24 9.99
N ASN A 356 -18.25 12.18 9.03
CA ASN A 356 -18.92 11.95 7.76
C ASN A 356 -18.04 11.17 6.77
N CYS A 357 -17.85 9.88 7.06
CA CYS A 357 -17.05 8.98 6.23
C CYS A 357 -17.57 8.81 4.80
N TYR A 358 -18.86 9.06 4.56
CA TYR A 358 -19.44 9.07 3.21
C TYR A 358 -18.84 10.19 2.35
N LYS A 359 -18.81 11.42 2.89
CA LYS A 359 -18.22 12.57 2.21
C LYS A 359 -16.72 12.39 2.02
N ASP A 360 -16.04 11.88 3.05
CA ASP A 360 -14.60 11.64 2.99
C ASP A 360 -14.25 10.63 1.89
N ALA A 361 -14.99 9.53 1.78
CA ALA A 361 -14.80 8.54 0.71
C ALA A 361 -14.92 9.14 -0.69
N LEU A 362 -15.92 9.99 -0.94
CA LEU A 362 -16.10 10.66 -2.22
C LEU A 362 -14.96 11.64 -2.53
N ILE A 363 -14.53 12.41 -1.53
CA ILE A 363 -13.45 13.40 -1.69
C ILE A 363 -12.12 12.71 -1.96
N VAL A 364 -11.75 11.71 -1.16
CA VAL A 364 -10.49 10.96 -1.34
C VAL A 364 -10.46 10.29 -2.71
N ALA A 365 -11.56 9.64 -3.11
CA ALA A 365 -11.64 8.98 -4.40
C ALA A 365 -11.50 9.93 -5.59
N GLY A 366 -12.17 11.09 -5.51
CA GLY A 366 -12.10 12.15 -6.50
C GLY A 366 -10.71 12.77 -6.60
N ILE A 367 -10.10 13.12 -5.46
CA ILE A 367 -8.75 13.66 -5.39
C ILE A 367 -7.75 12.65 -5.94
N ASN A 368 -7.81 11.38 -5.52
CA ASN A 368 -6.88 10.35 -5.98
C ASN A 368 -6.84 10.20 -7.52
N SER A 369 -8.02 10.10 -8.13
CA SER A 369 -8.12 10.00 -9.59
C SER A 369 -7.77 11.30 -10.31
N GLY A 370 -8.19 12.44 -9.76
CA GLY A 370 -7.84 13.76 -10.26
C GLY A 370 -6.32 13.97 -10.28
N THR A 371 -5.64 13.61 -9.19
CA THR A 371 -4.18 13.69 -9.07
C THR A 371 -3.48 12.80 -10.06
N SER A 372 -3.98 11.59 -10.31
CA SER A 372 -3.40 10.69 -11.31
C SER A 372 -3.43 11.31 -12.72
N ILE A 373 -4.58 11.87 -13.10
CA ILE A 373 -4.76 12.54 -14.39
C ILE A 373 -3.87 13.78 -14.49
N PHE A 374 -3.85 14.59 -13.42
CA PHE A 374 -3.06 15.82 -13.32
C PHE A 374 -1.56 15.57 -13.39
N ALA A 375 -1.07 14.57 -12.64
CA ALA A 375 0.31 14.13 -12.68
C ALA A 375 0.69 13.72 -14.10
N GLY A 376 -0.17 12.99 -14.81
CA GLY A 376 0.05 12.64 -16.21
C GLY A 376 0.40 13.84 -17.11
N PHE A 377 -0.26 14.99 -16.93
CA PHE A 377 0.11 16.21 -17.67
C PHE A 377 1.50 16.73 -17.29
N ALA A 378 1.80 16.84 -15.99
CA ALA A 378 3.10 17.30 -15.52
C ALA A 378 4.23 16.41 -16.06
N ILE A 379 4.02 15.10 -15.99
CA ILE A 379 4.94 14.07 -16.48
C ILE A 379 5.15 14.14 -18.00
N PHE A 380 4.07 14.06 -18.77
CA PHE A 380 4.19 13.94 -20.22
C PHE A 380 4.63 15.24 -20.89
N SER A 381 4.44 16.39 -20.25
CA SER A 381 5.02 17.65 -20.73
C SER A 381 6.57 17.63 -20.72
N VAL A 382 7.19 17.10 -19.66
CA VAL A 382 8.65 16.95 -19.55
C VAL A 382 9.17 15.86 -20.49
N ILE A 383 8.45 14.74 -20.61
CA ILE A 383 8.83 13.65 -21.52
C ILE A 383 8.74 14.11 -22.99
N GLY A 384 7.73 14.90 -23.35
CA GLY A 384 7.61 15.50 -24.68
C GLY A 384 8.80 16.38 -25.03
N PHE A 385 9.23 17.23 -24.08
CA PHE A 385 10.45 18.02 -24.22
C PHE A 385 11.70 17.16 -24.44
N MET A 386 11.86 16.08 -23.68
CA MET A 386 12.96 15.14 -23.84
C MET A 386 12.93 14.47 -25.23
N ALA A 387 11.76 14.03 -25.70
CA ALA A 387 11.57 13.47 -27.04
C ALA A 387 11.96 14.49 -28.14
N HIS A 388 11.53 15.74 -27.99
CA HIS A 388 11.86 16.81 -28.94
C HIS A 388 13.36 17.13 -28.95
N LYS A 389 14.03 17.14 -27.79
CA LYS A 389 15.49 17.36 -27.71
C LYS A 389 16.31 16.22 -28.29
N THR A 390 15.87 14.98 -28.11
CA THR A 390 16.55 13.79 -28.63
C THR A 390 16.25 13.49 -30.08
N GLY A 391 15.17 14.06 -30.63
CA GLY A 391 14.63 13.67 -31.93
C GLY A 391 14.06 12.26 -31.95
N LEU A 392 13.88 11.62 -30.79
CA LEU A 392 13.33 10.27 -30.67
C LEU A 392 11.81 10.31 -30.46
N PRO A 393 11.07 9.28 -30.90
CA PRO A 393 9.66 9.14 -30.57
C PRO A 393 9.43 9.11 -29.05
N VAL A 394 8.33 9.72 -28.59
CA VAL A 394 7.94 9.73 -27.16
C VAL A 394 7.94 8.32 -26.56
N ALA A 395 7.52 7.31 -27.32
CA ALA A 395 7.47 5.92 -26.89
C ALA A 395 8.85 5.33 -26.53
N GLU A 396 9.92 5.77 -27.20
CA GLU A 396 11.28 5.24 -26.99
C GLU A 396 11.94 5.84 -25.74
N VAL A 397 11.55 7.06 -25.38
CA VAL A 397 12.09 7.75 -24.20
C VAL A 397 11.26 7.48 -22.93
N THR A 398 10.08 6.86 -23.06
CA THR A 398 9.28 6.41 -21.93
C THR A 398 9.73 5.03 -21.43
N LYS A 399 10.07 4.93 -20.15
CA LYS A 399 10.29 3.65 -19.44
C LYS A 399 9.05 3.27 -18.62
N SER A 400 8.99 2.05 -18.10
CA SER A 400 7.92 1.58 -17.20
C SER A 400 8.40 1.36 -15.78
N GLY A 401 7.48 1.40 -14.81
CA GLY A 401 7.77 1.09 -13.41
C GLY A 401 8.82 2.03 -12.79
N PRO A 402 9.76 1.51 -11.97
CA PRO A 402 10.82 2.32 -11.38
C PRO A 402 11.69 3.06 -12.40
N GLY A 403 11.87 2.51 -13.61
CA GLY A 403 12.61 3.17 -14.68
C GLY A 403 11.97 4.50 -15.11
N LEU A 404 10.66 4.68 -14.97
CA LEU A 404 10.05 5.97 -15.25
C LEU A 404 10.50 7.02 -14.21
N ALA A 405 10.44 6.70 -12.91
CA ALA A 405 10.85 7.61 -11.83
C ALA A 405 12.36 7.89 -11.76
N PHE A 406 13.18 6.87 -11.95
CA PHE A 406 14.62 6.91 -11.64
C PHE A 406 15.53 6.93 -12.85
N VAL A 407 14.98 6.81 -14.07
CA VAL A 407 15.72 6.93 -15.33
C VAL A 407 15.12 8.03 -16.22
N ALA A 408 13.86 7.89 -16.64
CA ALA A 408 13.29 8.80 -17.62
C ALA A 408 13.05 10.23 -17.10
N TYR A 409 12.55 10.43 -15.86
CA TYR A 409 12.48 11.81 -15.34
C TYR A 409 13.84 12.40 -15.06
N PRO A 410 14.76 11.73 -14.32
CA PRO A 410 16.03 12.37 -13.99
C PRO A 410 16.79 12.78 -15.26
N GLU A 411 16.68 12.01 -16.34
CA GLU A 411 17.12 12.37 -17.68
C GLU A 411 16.46 13.68 -18.19
N GLY A 412 15.12 13.75 -18.22
CA GLY A 412 14.40 14.95 -18.64
C GLY A 412 14.64 16.18 -17.75
N LEU A 413 14.84 15.98 -16.44
CA LEU A 413 15.18 17.04 -15.48
C LEU A 413 16.60 17.55 -15.68
N ALA A 414 17.55 16.66 -16.01
CA ALA A 414 18.94 17.01 -16.30
C ALA A 414 19.05 17.86 -17.58
N ALA A 415 18.15 17.68 -18.53
CA ALA A 415 18.09 18.48 -19.76
C ALA A 415 17.60 19.92 -19.55
N MET A 416 17.04 20.25 -18.37
CA MET A 416 16.55 21.60 -18.07
C MET A 416 17.64 22.50 -17.47
N PRO A 417 17.60 23.82 -17.72
CA PRO A 417 18.42 24.79 -16.99
C PRO A 417 18.20 24.66 -15.48
N ILE A 418 19.27 24.74 -14.70
CA ILE A 418 19.23 24.58 -13.23
C ILE A 418 18.71 23.18 -12.82
N ALA A 419 19.18 22.13 -13.51
CA ALA A 419 18.85 20.73 -13.25
C ALA A 419 18.82 20.30 -11.76
N PRO A 420 19.76 20.74 -10.90
CA PRO A 420 19.73 20.39 -9.48
C PRO A 420 18.44 20.83 -8.77
N LEU A 421 17.89 22.00 -9.08
CA LEU A 421 16.65 22.51 -8.47
C LEU A 421 15.47 21.58 -8.78
N TRP A 422 15.28 21.24 -10.05
CA TRP A 422 14.19 20.39 -10.49
C TRP A 422 14.30 18.97 -9.92
N SER A 423 15.52 18.44 -9.85
CA SER A 423 15.81 17.13 -9.29
C SER A 423 15.51 17.08 -7.79
N VAL A 424 15.95 18.09 -7.02
CA VAL A 424 15.63 18.19 -5.59
C VAL A 424 14.12 18.25 -5.36
N LEU A 425 13.39 19.11 -6.07
CA LEU A 425 11.93 19.21 -5.93
C LEU A 425 11.23 17.89 -6.26
N PHE A 426 11.64 17.24 -7.35
CA PHE A 426 11.08 15.96 -7.78
C PHE A 426 11.33 14.84 -6.76
N PHE A 427 12.57 14.69 -6.26
CA PHE A 427 12.87 13.62 -5.31
C PHE A 427 12.33 13.87 -3.90
N ILE A 428 12.15 15.13 -3.47
CA ILE A 428 11.37 15.42 -2.27
C ILE A 428 9.90 15.03 -2.47
N MET A 429 9.30 15.33 -3.63
CA MET A 429 7.94 14.91 -3.94
C MET A 429 7.79 13.38 -3.91
N ILE A 430 8.69 12.64 -4.55
CA ILE A 430 8.70 11.16 -4.53
C ILE A 430 8.85 10.64 -3.09
N LEU A 431 9.74 11.26 -2.29
CA LEU A 431 9.94 10.92 -0.88
C LEU A 431 8.65 11.13 -0.08
N THR A 432 7.98 12.27 -0.20
CA THR A 432 6.76 12.56 0.55
C THR A 432 5.58 11.67 0.15
N LEU A 433 5.40 11.40 -1.16
CA LEU A 433 4.41 10.44 -1.66
C LEU A 433 4.69 9.02 -1.16
N GLY A 434 5.96 8.66 -1.02
CA GLY A 434 6.35 7.38 -0.47
C GLY A 434 6.05 7.27 1.03
N VAL A 435 6.46 8.26 1.81
CA VAL A 435 6.33 8.23 3.27
C VAL A 435 4.88 8.07 3.71
N ASP A 436 3.94 8.75 3.05
CA ASP A 436 2.53 8.71 3.43
C ASP A 436 1.89 7.32 3.28
N SER A 437 2.07 6.70 2.11
CA SER A 437 1.59 5.33 1.90
C SER A 437 2.29 4.35 2.84
N GLN A 438 3.59 4.52 3.07
CA GLN A 438 4.40 3.62 3.88
C GLN A 438 3.98 3.60 5.35
N PHE A 439 3.78 4.77 5.97
CA PHE A 439 3.39 4.78 7.38
C PHE A 439 1.98 4.19 7.56
N ALA A 440 1.06 4.38 6.60
CA ALA A 440 -0.29 3.80 6.68
C ALA A 440 -0.26 2.26 6.68
N MET A 441 0.57 1.66 5.81
CA MET A 441 0.74 0.21 5.75
C MET A 441 1.41 -0.36 7.00
N VAL A 442 2.44 0.32 7.52
CA VAL A 442 3.09 -0.12 8.76
C VAL A 442 2.17 0.08 9.97
N GLU A 443 1.41 1.17 10.05
CA GLU A 443 0.41 1.38 11.10
C GLU A 443 -0.66 0.28 11.06
N THR A 444 -1.06 -0.19 9.88
CA THR A 444 -1.99 -1.32 9.74
C THR A 444 -1.46 -2.59 10.41
N VAL A 445 -0.18 -2.91 10.23
CA VAL A 445 0.47 -4.05 10.88
C VAL A 445 0.54 -3.84 12.39
N LEU A 446 0.95 -2.65 12.83
CA LEU A 446 1.09 -2.30 14.24
C LEU A 446 -0.27 -2.35 14.96
N THR A 447 -1.29 -1.69 14.42
CA THR A 447 -2.63 -1.62 15.01
C THR A 447 -3.28 -2.99 15.07
N ALA A 448 -3.15 -3.82 14.03
CA ALA A 448 -3.65 -5.19 14.08
C ALA A 448 -3.01 -6.02 15.21
N CYS A 449 -1.69 -5.91 15.39
CA CYS A 449 -1.00 -6.60 16.47
C CYS A 449 -1.40 -6.04 17.85
N MET A 450 -1.45 -4.72 18.00
CA MET A 450 -1.78 -4.07 19.27
C MET A 450 -3.23 -4.35 19.71
N ASP A 451 -4.18 -4.42 18.77
CA ASP A 451 -5.58 -4.73 19.06
C ASP A 451 -5.79 -6.22 19.42
N GLU A 452 -5.02 -7.13 18.82
CA GLU A 452 -5.06 -8.56 19.15
C GLU A 452 -4.31 -8.90 20.45
N TRP A 453 -3.27 -8.13 20.79
CA TRP A 453 -2.44 -8.31 21.97
C TRP A 453 -2.39 -7.05 22.84
N PRO A 454 -3.39 -6.85 23.73
CA PRO A 454 -3.52 -5.63 24.54
C PRO A 454 -2.33 -5.32 25.44
N TRP A 455 -1.53 -6.33 25.83
CA TRP A 455 -0.32 -6.13 26.63
C TRP A 455 0.73 -5.23 25.93
N LEU A 456 0.67 -5.11 24.60
CA LEU A 456 1.48 -4.19 23.81
C LEU A 456 1.04 -2.74 23.98
N GLN A 457 -0.24 -2.50 24.33
CA GLN A 457 -0.82 -1.16 24.49
C GLN A 457 -0.65 -0.60 25.91
N GLU A 458 -0.28 -1.42 26.90
CA GLU A 458 -0.22 -1.05 28.33
C GLU A 458 0.50 0.27 28.65
N ASN A 459 1.62 0.54 27.98
CA ASN A 459 2.34 1.80 28.16
C ASN A 459 3.11 2.21 26.91
N PHE A 460 3.42 3.51 26.83
CA PHE A 460 4.11 4.10 25.70
C PHE A 460 5.48 3.45 25.41
N THR A 461 6.24 3.06 26.44
CA THR A 461 7.55 2.43 26.27
C THR A 461 7.46 1.08 25.55
N LYS A 462 6.49 0.23 25.94
CA LYS A 462 6.23 -1.05 25.26
C LYS A 462 5.81 -0.83 23.81
N GLN A 463 4.93 0.13 23.56
CA GLN A 463 4.51 0.49 22.20
C GLN A 463 5.71 0.95 21.36
N ALA A 464 6.56 1.84 21.89
CA ALA A 464 7.75 2.34 21.20
C ALA A 464 8.76 1.24 20.89
N ILE A 465 9.03 0.34 21.85
CA ILE A 465 9.91 -0.83 21.64
C ILE A 465 9.33 -1.74 20.57
N PHE A 466 8.03 -2.07 20.65
CA PHE A 466 7.37 -2.92 19.67
C PHE A 466 7.46 -2.33 18.24
N LYS A 467 7.13 -1.04 18.09
CA LYS A 467 7.25 -0.32 16.81
C LYS A 467 8.69 -0.35 16.27
N SER A 468 9.68 -0.11 17.14
CA SER A 468 11.10 -0.17 16.78
C SER A 468 11.51 -1.56 16.30
N VAL A 469 11.07 -2.63 16.99
CA VAL A 469 11.34 -4.01 16.59
C VAL A 469 10.72 -4.33 15.22
N VAL A 470 9.47 -3.91 14.97
CA VAL A 470 8.81 -4.11 13.67
C VAL A 470 9.58 -3.39 12.55
N CYS A 471 9.93 -2.11 12.73
CA CYS A 471 10.73 -1.36 11.76
C CYS A 471 12.11 -1.99 11.53
N LEU A 472 12.78 -2.48 12.59
CA LEU A 472 14.07 -3.15 12.49
C LEU A 472 13.97 -4.46 11.70
N VAL A 473 12.95 -5.27 11.95
CA VAL A 473 12.71 -6.52 11.20
C VAL A 473 12.45 -6.21 9.72
N MET A 474 11.59 -5.24 9.41
CA MET A 474 11.30 -4.86 8.02
C MET A 474 12.51 -4.23 7.33
N PHE A 475 13.36 -3.49 8.04
CA PHE A 475 14.66 -3.02 7.54
C PHE A 475 15.54 -4.19 7.13
N LEU A 476 15.73 -5.19 8.01
CA LEU A 476 16.57 -6.36 7.73
C LEU A 476 16.04 -7.16 6.54
N LEU A 477 14.72 -7.30 6.42
CA LEU A 477 14.08 -7.95 5.26
C LEU A 477 14.22 -7.16 3.96
N GLY A 478 14.45 -5.85 4.02
CA GLY A 478 14.68 -4.99 2.86
C GLY A 478 16.10 -5.04 2.30
N ILE A 479 17.10 -5.42 3.10
CA ILE A 479 18.53 -5.45 2.70
C ILE A 479 18.81 -6.24 1.42
N PRO A 480 18.21 -7.43 1.17
CA PRO A 480 18.44 -8.17 -0.08
C PRO A 480 18.17 -7.36 -1.34
N MET A 481 17.21 -6.43 -1.31
CA MET A 481 16.88 -5.55 -2.43
C MET A 481 17.88 -4.40 -2.63
N CYS A 482 18.79 -4.17 -1.68
CA CYS A 482 19.89 -3.22 -1.82
C CYS A 482 21.16 -3.85 -2.40
N CYS A 483 21.16 -5.14 -2.72
CA CYS A 483 22.27 -5.83 -3.37
C CYS A 483 22.22 -5.67 -4.91
N PRO A 484 23.34 -5.93 -5.64
CA PRO A 484 23.37 -6.01 -7.10
C PRO A 484 22.25 -6.83 -7.75
N GLY A 485 21.97 -8.03 -7.23
CA GLY A 485 20.86 -8.88 -7.69
C GLY A 485 19.50 -8.54 -7.07
N GLY A 486 19.42 -7.47 -6.27
CA GLY A 486 18.26 -7.10 -5.47
C GLY A 486 17.04 -6.68 -6.31
N ILE A 487 17.25 -6.23 -7.55
CA ILE A 487 16.17 -5.81 -8.45
C ILE A 487 15.18 -6.94 -8.77
N TYR A 488 15.64 -8.20 -8.83
CA TYR A 488 14.77 -9.37 -9.01
C TYR A 488 13.85 -9.58 -7.80
N TYR A 489 14.39 -9.43 -6.59
CA TYR A 489 13.62 -9.55 -5.34
C TYR A 489 12.62 -8.39 -5.21
N PHE A 490 13.04 -7.19 -5.60
CA PHE A 490 12.17 -6.02 -5.67
C PHE A 490 11.01 -6.24 -6.64
N SER A 491 11.29 -6.66 -7.88
CA SER A 491 10.26 -6.91 -8.90
C SER A 491 9.33 -8.03 -8.44
N MET A 492 9.88 -9.10 -7.87
CA MET A 492 9.10 -10.21 -7.31
C MET A 492 8.09 -9.72 -6.26
N LEU A 493 8.52 -8.92 -5.29
CA LEU A 493 7.63 -8.36 -4.28
C LEU A 493 6.61 -7.40 -4.90
N ASN A 494 7.09 -6.42 -5.68
CA ASN A 494 6.26 -5.39 -6.29
C ASN A 494 5.14 -5.95 -7.19
N ASP A 495 5.44 -7.02 -7.93
CA ASP A 495 4.51 -7.53 -8.94
C ASP A 495 3.58 -8.61 -8.38
N TYR A 496 3.99 -9.37 -7.35
CA TYR A 496 3.27 -10.56 -6.90
C TYR A 496 2.72 -10.52 -5.47
N CYS A 497 3.23 -9.68 -4.56
CA CYS A 497 2.69 -9.64 -3.19
C CYS A 497 1.33 -8.92 -3.09
N ALA A 498 1.11 -7.97 -4.01
CA ALA A 498 -0.04 -7.07 -4.17
C ALA A 498 -1.24 -7.52 -5.01
N TYR A 499 -1.10 -8.56 -5.84
CA TYR A 499 -1.82 -8.60 -7.12
C TYR A 499 -3.08 -9.48 -7.09
N TYR A 500 -2.90 -10.81 -7.13
CA TYR A 500 -4.02 -11.74 -7.22
C TYR A 500 -4.74 -11.92 -5.89
N ASN A 501 -3.97 -11.96 -4.81
CA ASN A 501 -4.45 -12.15 -3.45
C ASN A 501 -5.37 -11.01 -3.00
N LEU A 502 -5.08 -9.78 -3.40
CA LEU A 502 -5.88 -8.61 -3.04
C LEU A 502 -7.32 -8.70 -3.54
N PHE A 503 -7.54 -9.21 -4.77
CA PHE A 503 -8.90 -9.42 -5.29
C PHE A 503 -9.68 -10.48 -4.51
N VAL A 504 -9.00 -11.54 -4.05
CA VAL A 504 -9.62 -12.57 -3.22
C VAL A 504 -10.00 -12.01 -1.85
N VAL A 505 -9.10 -11.24 -1.23
CA VAL A 505 -9.36 -10.57 0.05
C VAL A 505 -10.53 -9.60 -0.08
N ALA A 506 -10.54 -8.75 -1.12
CA ALA A 506 -11.63 -7.83 -1.41
C ALA A 506 -12.98 -8.54 -1.60
N LEU A 507 -12.98 -9.65 -2.35
CA LEU A 507 -14.20 -10.44 -2.57
C LEU A 507 -14.72 -11.04 -1.26
N VAL A 508 -13.83 -11.65 -0.46
CA VAL A 508 -14.21 -12.26 0.82
C VAL A 508 -14.70 -11.21 1.81
N GLU A 509 -14.05 -10.04 1.88
CA GLU A 509 -14.48 -8.93 2.71
C GLU A 509 -15.90 -8.47 2.33
N MET A 510 -16.12 -8.20 1.04
CA MET A 510 -17.42 -7.77 0.54
C MET A 510 -18.52 -8.79 0.79
N LEU A 511 -18.26 -10.06 0.51
CA LEU A 511 -19.21 -11.13 0.75
C LEU A 511 -19.48 -11.30 2.25
N GLY A 512 -18.43 -11.16 3.07
CA GLY A 512 -18.50 -11.17 4.51
C GLY A 512 -19.43 -10.10 5.07
N ILE A 513 -19.23 -8.84 4.68
CA ILE A 513 -20.03 -7.72 5.19
C ILE A 513 -21.46 -7.78 4.62
N SER A 514 -21.61 -8.06 3.32
CA SER A 514 -22.90 -7.95 2.63
C SER A 514 -23.84 -9.13 2.89
N TYR A 515 -23.29 -10.36 3.03
CA TYR A 515 -24.10 -11.58 3.15
C TYR A 515 -23.99 -12.26 4.51
N LEU A 516 -22.78 -12.38 5.08
CA LEU A 516 -22.60 -13.09 6.36
C LEU A 516 -22.99 -12.20 7.55
N TYR A 517 -22.37 -11.02 7.67
CA TYR A 517 -22.79 -10.00 8.63
C TYR A 517 -24.18 -9.44 8.26
N GLY A 518 -24.43 -9.31 6.96
CA GLY A 518 -25.73 -9.01 6.39
C GLY A 518 -25.95 -7.53 6.13
N ILE A 519 -26.33 -7.21 4.90
CA ILE A 519 -26.50 -5.84 4.41
C ILE A 519 -27.44 -4.99 5.27
N LYS A 520 -28.50 -5.57 5.84
CA LYS A 520 -29.44 -4.85 6.71
C LYS A 520 -28.77 -4.36 7.99
N ASN A 521 -27.90 -5.18 8.59
CA ASN A 521 -27.13 -4.79 9.77
C ASN A 521 -26.20 -3.63 9.41
N PHE A 522 -25.44 -3.78 8.32
CA PHE A 522 -24.51 -2.74 7.87
C PHE A 522 -25.19 -1.41 7.53
N LEU A 523 -26.35 -1.43 6.87
CA LEU A 523 -27.13 -0.21 6.59
C LEU A 523 -27.66 0.46 7.88
N ASN A 524 -28.03 -0.33 8.89
CA ASN A 524 -28.42 0.20 10.20
C ASN A 524 -27.23 0.84 10.93
N ASP A 525 -26.06 0.19 10.86
CA ASP A 525 -24.82 0.69 11.46
C ASP A 525 -24.40 2.03 10.82
N ILE A 526 -24.49 2.16 9.49
CA ILE A 526 -24.24 3.42 8.79
C ILE A 526 -25.27 4.49 9.16
N GLN A 527 -26.56 4.13 9.25
CA GLN A 527 -27.60 5.07 9.67
C GLN A 527 -27.34 5.60 11.09
N MET A 528 -26.85 4.75 11.97
CA MET A 528 -26.51 5.12 13.34
C MET A 528 -25.34 6.11 13.40
N MET A 529 -24.31 5.91 12.57
CA MET A 529 -23.17 6.85 12.47
C MET A 529 -23.55 8.17 11.80
N LEU A 530 -24.20 8.10 10.62
CA LEU A 530 -24.36 9.26 9.71
C LEU A 530 -25.75 9.90 9.73
N GLY A 531 -26.73 9.26 10.37
CA GLY A 531 -28.13 9.72 10.39
C GLY A 531 -28.94 9.37 9.13
N PHE A 532 -28.32 8.80 8.10
CA PHE A 532 -29.00 8.39 6.86
C PHE A 532 -28.55 7.01 6.38
N ARG A 533 -29.42 6.33 5.64
CA ARG A 533 -29.06 5.06 4.98
C ARG A 533 -28.47 5.30 3.59
N PRO A 534 -27.44 4.53 3.18
CA PRO A 534 -26.98 4.51 1.81
C PRO A 534 -28.12 4.21 0.82
N GLY A 535 -28.13 4.93 -0.30
CA GLY A 535 -29.14 4.77 -1.35
C GLY A 535 -28.99 3.48 -2.17
N PRO A 536 -29.93 3.21 -3.09
CA PRO A 536 -29.98 1.97 -3.89
C PRO A 536 -28.70 1.67 -4.69
N TYR A 537 -27.99 2.71 -5.12
CA TYR A 537 -26.71 2.59 -5.81
C TYR A 537 -25.67 1.77 -5.02
N TRP A 538 -25.44 2.15 -3.76
CA TRP A 538 -24.46 1.48 -2.90
C TRP A 538 -24.89 0.05 -2.61
N ILE A 539 -26.19 -0.15 -2.37
CA ILE A 539 -26.77 -1.46 -2.09
C ILE A 539 -26.58 -2.40 -3.31
N ALA A 540 -26.85 -1.92 -4.53
CA ALA A 540 -26.65 -2.70 -5.75
C ALA A 540 -25.17 -3.04 -6.00
N CYS A 541 -24.26 -2.10 -5.69
CA CYS A 541 -22.82 -2.33 -5.77
C CYS A 541 -22.38 -3.42 -4.78
N TRP A 542 -22.76 -3.30 -3.52
CA TRP A 542 -22.36 -4.20 -2.45
C TRP A 542 -22.95 -5.61 -2.57
N LEU A 543 -24.20 -5.73 -3.02
CA LEU A 543 -24.90 -7.02 -3.16
C LEU A 543 -24.69 -7.72 -4.51
N GLY A 544 -24.00 -7.12 -5.49
CA GLY A 544 -23.95 -7.77 -6.80
C GLY A 544 -22.91 -7.22 -7.75
N ILE A 545 -22.99 -5.93 -8.10
CA ILE A 545 -22.18 -5.38 -9.18
C ILE A 545 -20.68 -5.49 -8.85
N THR A 546 -20.26 -5.01 -7.68
CA THR A 546 -18.84 -5.01 -7.32
C THR A 546 -18.30 -6.42 -7.08
N PRO A 547 -18.95 -7.33 -6.32
CA PRO A 547 -18.48 -8.71 -6.17
C PRO A 547 -18.35 -9.46 -7.51
N ALA A 548 -19.31 -9.28 -8.42
CA ALA A 548 -19.26 -9.91 -9.74
C ALA A 548 -18.08 -9.38 -10.58
N LEU A 549 -17.83 -8.07 -10.53
CA LEU A 549 -16.68 -7.46 -11.21
C LEU A 549 -15.35 -7.93 -10.63
N ILE A 550 -15.20 -7.95 -9.30
CA ILE A 550 -13.98 -8.43 -8.63
C ILE A 550 -13.73 -9.90 -8.98
N LEU A 551 -14.77 -10.74 -8.96
CA LEU A 551 -14.66 -12.14 -9.35
C LEU A 551 -14.24 -12.29 -10.81
N PHE A 552 -14.82 -11.50 -11.71
CA PHE A 552 -14.44 -11.48 -13.13
C PHE A 552 -12.96 -11.10 -13.31
N ILE A 553 -12.50 -10.04 -12.63
CA ILE A 553 -11.10 -9.59 -12.69
C ILE A 553 -10.17 -10.66 -12.13
N ALA A 554 -10.50 -11.26 -10.98
CA ALA A 554 -9.69 -12.31 -10.37
C ALA A 554 -9.52 -13.52 -11.30
N ILE A 555 -10.60 -14.00 -11.91
CA ILE A 555 -10.56 -15.12 -12.87
C ILE A 555 -9.75 -14.73 -14.10
N PHE A 556 -10.01 -13.56 -14.68
CA PHE A 556 -9.34 -13.11 -15.89
C PHE A 556 -7.84 -12.95 -15.68
N SER A 557 -7.43 -12.34 -14.57
CA SER A 557 -6.03 -12.19 -14.20
C SER A 557 -5.35 -13.56 -14.08
N LEU A 558 -6.01 -14.56 -13.47
CA LEU A 558 -5.44 -15.93 -13.34
C LEU A 558 -5.27 -16.61 -14.71
N VAL A 559 -6.24 -16.45 -15.62
CA VAL A 559 -6.17 -17.00 -16.98
C VAL A 559 -5.02 -16.39 -17.78
N LYS A 560 -4.73 -15.10 -17.54
CA LYS A 560 -3.66 -14.34 -18.22
C LYS A 560 -2.33 -14.37 -17.46
N TYR A 561 -2.17 -15.23 -16.45
CA TYR A 561 -0.90 -15.39 -15.75
C TYR A 561 0.22 -15.72 -16.73
N GLN A 562 1.35 -15.02 -16.58
CA GLN A 562 2.57 -15.27 -17.33
C GLN A 562 3.71 -15.50 -16.36
N SER A 563 4.68 -16.33 -16.76
CA SER A 563 5.84 -16.63 -15.92
C SER A 563 6.60 -15.34 -15.56
N PRO A 564 7.01 -15.19 -14.29
CA PRO A 564 7.72 -13.99 -13.84
C PRO A 564 9.03 -13.76 -14.58
N SER A 565 9.30 -12.51 -14.95
CA SER A 565 10.56 -12.10 -15.57
C SER A 565 10.89 -10.64 -15.26
N TYR A 566 12.16 -10.29 -15.35
CA TYR A 566 12.65 -8.91 -15.28
C TYR A 566 13.56 -8.62 -16.47
N ASN A 567 13.28 -7.57 -17.24
CA ASN A 567 13.99 -7.24 -18.50
C ASN A 567 14.13 -8.45 -19.46
N SER A 568 13.08 -9.25 -19.58
CA SER A 568 13.04 -10.50 -20.38
C SER A 568 13.92 -11.65 -19.87
N GLU A 569 14.62 -11.48 -18.74
CA GLU A 569 15.27 -12.60 -18.04
C GLU A 569 14.23 -13.29 -17.14
N PRO A 570 13.94 -14.58 -17.36
CA PRO A 570 12.98 -15.32 -16.56
C PRO A 570 13.49 -15.52 -15.13
N PHE A 571 12.56 -15.59 -14.17
CA PHE A 571 12.93 -15.94 -12.81
C PHE A 571 13.33 -17.41 -12.72
N THR A 572 14.15 -17.73 -11.71
CA THR A 572 14.47 -19.11 -11.37
C THR A 572 13.24 -19.84 -10.81
N ILE A 573 13.26 -21.18 -10.83
CA ILE A 573 12.16 -22.01 -10.31
C ILE A 573 11.84 -21.67 -8.84
N TRP A 574 12.87 -21.47 -8.01
CA TRP A 574 12.67 -21.07 -6.61
C TRP A 574 12.07 -19.66 -6.50
N GLY A 575 12.43 -18.75 -7.41
CA GLY A 575 11.86 -17.40 -7.47
C GLY A 575 10.39 -17.42 -7.83
N GLU A 576 10.01 -18.24 -8.82
CA GLU A 576 8.61 -18.46 -9.16
C GLU A 576 7.83 -19.11 -8.02
N ALA A 577 8.41 -20.11 -7.34
CA ALA A 577 7.81 -20.71 -6.15
C ALA A 577 7.60 -19.69 -5.02
N MET A 578 8.50 -18.72 -4.88
CA MET A 578 8.34 -17.62 -3.92
C MET A 578 7.22 -16.65 -4.30
N CYS A 579 7.05 -16.35 -5.60
CA CYS A 579 5.89 -15.60 -6.08
C CYS A 579 4.59 -16.30 -5.67
N TRP A 580 4.49 -17.61 -5.92
CA TRP A 580 3.32 -18.41 -5.55
C TRP A 580 3.10 -18.48 -4.03
N LEU A 581 4.17 -18.60 -3.24
CA LEU A 581 4.05 -18.58 -1.79
C LEU A 581 3.47 -17.26 -1.28
N MET A 582 3.89 -16.12 -1.82
CA MET A 582 3.32 -14.82 -1.41
C MET A 582 1.87 -14.66 -1.85
N MET A 583 1.54 -15.07 -3.09
CA MET A 583 0.18 -14.99 -3.60
C MET A 583 -0.79 -15.88 -2.82
N VAL A 584 -0.45 -17.15 -2.60
CA VAL A 584 -1.33 -18.11 -1.94
C VAL A 584 -1.24 -17.99 -0.42
N GLY A 585 -0.04 -17.77 0.12
CA GLY A 585 0.22 -17.73 1.55
C GLY A 585 -0.59 -16.68 2.30
N SER A 586 -0.71 -15.46 1.76
CA SER A 586 -1.53 -14.43 2.39
C SER A 586 -3.02 -14.78 2.37
N VAL A 587 -3.52 -15.45 1.33
CA VAL A 587 -4.93 -15.85 1.23
C VAL A 587 -5.24 -17.05 2.13
N LEU A 588 -4.28 -17.94 2.39
CA LEU A 588 -4.46 -19.12 3.25
C LEU A 588 -4.83 -18.76 4.70
N PHE A 589 -4.55 -17.54 5.17
CA PHE A 589 -5.04 -17.08 6.47
C PHE A 589 -6.56 -17.15 6.57
N ILE A 590 -7.30 -16.90 5.47
CA ILE A 590 -8.77 -16.93 5.44
C ILE A 590 -9.31 -18.31 5.85
N PRO A 591 -9.03 -19.41 5.12
CA PRO A 591 -9.52 -20.73 5.50
C PRO A 591 -8.87 -21.25 6.80
N CYS A 592 -7.58 -21.01 7.05
CA CYS A 592 -6.90 -21.52 8.24
C CYS A 592 -7.47 -20.93 9.53
N CYS A 593 -7.65 -19.60 9.59
CA CYS A 593 -8.27 -18.95 10.75
C CYS A 593 -9.76 -19.32 10.86
N GLY A 594 -10.47 -19.46 9.74
CA GLY A 594 -11.87 -19.91 9.74
C GLY A 594 -12.03 -21.30 10.37
N ILE A 595 -11.20 -22.27 9.96
CA ILE A 595 -11.20 -23.63 10.55
C ILE A 595 -10.88 -23.57 12.04
N TYR A 596 -9.89 -22.77 12.43
CA TYR A 596 -9.53 -22.58 13.84
C TYR A 596 -10.68 -22.00 14.67
N GLU A 597 -11.38 -20.97 14.19
CA GLU A 597 -12.51 -20.37 14.90
C GLU A 597 -13.74 -21.31 14.95
N VAL A 598 -13.97 -22.12 13.91
CA VAL A 598 -15.01 -23.17 13.93
C VAL A 598 -14.72 -24.21 15.01
N TRP A 599 -13.48 -24.69 15.09
CA TRP A 599 -13.06 -25.64 16.13
C TRP A 599 -13.19 -25.04 17.53
N ARG A 600 -12.64 -23.83 17.72
CA ARG A 600 -12.62 -23.13 19.01
C ARG A 600 -14.02 -22.82 19.55
N ARG A 601 -14.98 -22.53 18.68
CA ARG A 601 -16.34 -22.10 19.05
C ARG A 601 -17.36 -23.23 19.07
N GLY A 602 -16.93 -24.47 18.79
CA GLY A 602 -17.80 -25.64 18.83
C GLY A 602 -18.76 -25.76 17.65
N GLY A 603 -18.47 -25.14 16.50
CA GLY A 603 -19.23 -25.35 15.26
C GLY A 603 -19.33 -24.13 14.34
N LEU A 604 -19.74 -24.38 13.08
CA LEU A 604 -19.85 -23.37 12.02
C LEU A 604 -20.85 -22.27 12.38
N THR A 605 -22.01 -22.63 12.92
CA THR A 605 -23.05 -21.66 13.31
C THR A 605 -22.56 -20.68 14.37
N ALA A 606 -21.69 -21.12 15.29
CA ALA A 606 -21.13 -20.26 16.33
C ALA A 606 -20.02 -19.35 15.79
N ALA A 607 -19.29 -19.79 14.76
CA ALA A 607 -18.28 -18.97 14.07
C ALA A 607 -18.88 -17.94 13.09
N LEU A 608 -20.10 -18.19 12.57
CA LEU A 608 -20.81 -17.25 11.70
C LEU A 608 -21.43 -16.08 12.45
N LYS A 609 -21.84 -16.29 13.70
CA LYS A 609 -22.46 -15.24 14.53
C LYS A 609 -21.43 -14.27 15.05
N GLU A 610 -21.79 -12.99 15.07
CA GLU A 610 -20.93 -11.97 15.66
C GLU A 610 -20.69 -12.24 17.16
N THR A 611 -19.59 -11.74 17.71
CA THR A 611 -19.32 -11.87 19.13
C THR A 611 -20.25 -10.97 19.97
N PRO A 612 -20.48 -11.32 21.26
CA PRO A 612 -21.32 -10.49 22.13
C PRO A 612 -20.82 -9.04 22.27
N ASP A 613 -19.49 -8.87 22.25
CA ASP A 613 -18.78 -7.60 22.35
C ASP A 613 -18.60 -6.88 20.99
N TRP A 614 -19.25 -7.36 19.91
CA TRP A 614 -19.29 -6.64 18.63
C TRP A 614 -20.33 -5.50 18.65
N GLY A 615 -19.84 -4.28 18.44
CA GLY A 615 -20.65 -3.07 18.30
C GLY A 615 -19.78 -1.80 18.33
N PRO A 616 -20.41 -0.62 18.48
CA PRO A 616 -19.71 0.65 18.61
C PRO A 616 -18.70 0.67 19.77
N PRO A 617 -17.67 1.54 19.74
CA PRO A 617 -16.62 1.58 20.76
C PRO A 617 -17.10 2.01 22.15
N VAL A 618 -18.07 2.92 22.21
CA VAL A 618 -18.54 3.55 23.44
C VAL A 618 -19.94 3.07 23.75
N GLU A 619 -20.16 2.61 24.99
CA GLU A 619 -21.45 2.07 25.46
C GLU A 619 -22.60 3.06 25.29
N ALA A 620 -22.34 4.36 25.40
CA ALA A 620 -23.33 5.42 25.16
C ALA A 620 -24.01 5.27 23.78
N PHE A 621 -23.25 4.90 22.75
CA PHE A 621 -23.83 4.69 21.41
C PHE A 621 -24.69 3.43 21.37
N TRP A 622 -24.41 2.40 22.16
CA TRP A 622 -25.22 1.17 22.18
C TRP A 622 -26.67 1.44 22.57
N LEU A 623 -26.89 2.46 23.40
CA LEU A 623 -28.23 2.88 23.81
C LEU A 623 -29.05 3.45 22.66
N GLU A 624 -28.45 3.92 21.57
CA GLU A 624 -29.16 4.53 20.44
C GLU A 624 -29.84 3.50 19.50
N SER A 625 -29.54 2.21 19.67
CA SER A 625 -30.03 1.13 18.81
C SER A 625 -30.63 0.00 19.64
N ASP A 626 -31.85 -0.41 19.33
CA ASP A 626 -32.53 -1.50 20.04
C ASP A 626 -31.71 -2.79 20.02
N LYS A 627 -31.07 -3.10 18.89
CA LYS A 627 -30.18 -4.27 18.73
C LYS A 627 -29.04 -4.27 19.74
N TYR A 628 -28.31 -3.15 19.84
CA TYR A 628 -27.14 -3.06 20.72
C TYR A 628 -27.58 -2.93 22.19
N ARG A 629 -28.68 -2.23 22.46
CA ARG A 629 -29.28 -2.14 23.80
C ARG A 629 -29.68 -3.52 24.35
N GLU A 630 -30.23 -4.40 23.51
CA GLU A 630 -30.54 -5.78 23.91
C GLU A 630 -29.28 -6.60 24.20
N LYS A 631 -28.24 -6.49 23.36
CA LYS A 631 -26.95 -7.14 23.64
C LYS A 631 -26.34 -6.69 24.96
N LEU A 632 -26.40 -5.40 25.25
CA LEU A 632 -25.91 -4.84 26.51
C LEU A 632 -26.61 -5.46 27.72
N LYS A 633 -27.95 -5.60 27.66
CA LYS A 633 -28.73 -6.29 28.70
C LYS A 633 -28.32 -7.74 28.87
N GLN A 634 -28.05 -8.46 27.78
CA GLN A 634 -27.62 -9.86 27.83
C GLN A 634 -26.24 -10.01 28.46
N MET A 635 -25.30 -9.09 28.19
CA MET A 635 -23.97 -9.10 28.80
C MET A 635 -23.99 -8.75 30.30
N ASN A 636 -24.88 -7.84 30.71
CA ASN A 636 -25.01 -7.39 32.09
C ASN A 636 -25.90 -8.31 32.96
N THR A 637 -26.52 -9.33 32.37
CA THR A 637 -27.30 -10.31 33.15
C THR A 637 -26.32 -11.36 33.72
N PRO A 638 -26.18 -11.51 35.05
CA PRO A 638 -25.32 -12.54 35.62
C PRO A 638 -25.80 -13.91 35.12
N ALA A 639 -24.85 -14.74 34.67
CA ALA A 639 -25.12 -16.10 34.24
C ALA A 639 -25.89 -16.81 35.36
N LYS A 640 -27.18 -17.09 35.14
CA LYS A 640 -27.93 -17.98 36.04
C LYS A 640 -27.23 -19.34 36.01
N ASP A 641 -26.86 -19.81 37.20
CA ASP A 641 -26.21 -21.08 37.47
C ASP A 641 -26.72 -22.20 36.57
N GLY A 642 -25.81 -22.70 35.73
CA GLY A 642 -26.00 -23.87 34.89
C GLY A 642 -25.01 -24.96 35.25
N VAL A 643 -24.78 -25.24 36.55
CA VAL A 643 -24.05 -26.43 37.03
C VAL A 643 -24.62 -26.88 38.39
N THR A 644 -25.84 -27.43 38.39
CA THR A 644 -26.32 -28.39 39.41
C THR A 644 -27.38 -29.30 38.79
N ALA A 645 -27.00 -30.01 37.73
CA ALA A 645 -27.75 -31.17 37.27
C ALA A 645 -26.73 -32.24 36.87
N GLY A 646 -26.20 -32.96 37.84
CA GLY A 646 -25.25 -34.03 37.54
C GLY A 646 -24.35 -34.57 38.65
N VAL A 647 -24.59 -34.34 39.94
CA VAL A 647 -23.91 -35.09 41.01
C VAL A 647 -24.79 -35.19 42.25
N GLU A 648 -25.87 -35.95 42.20
CA GLU A 648 -26.58 -36.39 43.43
C GLU A 648 -27.30 -37.72 43.22
N ASN A 649 -26.62 -38.67 42.56
CA ASN A 649 -27.06 -40.05 42.44
C ASN A 649 -25.85 -41.01 42.45
N GLN A 650 -24.95 -40.84 43.42
CA GLN A 650 -23.92 -41.84 43.77
C GLN A 650 -23.51 -41.73 45.25
N VAL A 651 -24.48 -41.75 46.19
CA VAL A 651 -24.21 -42.14 47.59
C VAL A 651 -25.37 -42.99 48.09
N ALA A 652 -25.58 -44.14 47.47
CA ALA A 652 -26.47 -45.18 47.97
C ALA A 652 -25.99 -46.54 47.47
N SER A 653 -24.92 -47.05 48.07
CA SER A 653 -24.68 -48.49 48.26
C SER A 653 -23.35 -48.72 48.97
N THR A 654 -23.35 -49.66 49.93
CA THR A 654 -22.21 -50.24 50.68
C THR A 654 -21.66 -49.42 51.86
N VAL A 655 -21.52 -49.95 53.08
CA VAL A 655 -21.76 -51.29 53.64
C VAL A 655 -21.98 -51.16 55.16
N ASP A 656 -22.89 -52.00 55.64
CA ASP A 656 -23.22 -52.33 57.03
C ASP A 656 -22.20 -53.35 57.57
N VAL A 657 -21.37 -53.02 58.58
CA VAL A 657 -20.65 -53.99 59.46
C VAL A 657 -20.26 -53.35 60.80
N SER A 658 -20.99 -53.74 61.86
CA SER A 658 -20.62 -53.93 63.29
C SER A 658 -19.52 -53.08 63.96
N GLN A 659 -19.86 -52.36 65.04
CA GLN A 659 -19.75 -52.80 66.44
C GLN A 659 -20.37 -51.78 67.40
#